data_AF-A0A080WJY7-F1
#
_entry.id   AF-A0A080WJY7-F1
#
_cell.length_a   1.000
_cell.length_b   1.000
_cell.length_c   1.000
_cell.angle_alpha   90.00
_cell.angle_beta   90.00
_cell.angle_gamma   90.00
#
_symmetry.space_group_name_H-M   'P 1'
#
loop_
_entity.id
_entity.type
_entity.pdbx_description
1 polymer ?
#
loop_
_entity_poly.entity_id
_entity_poly.type
_entity_poly.pdbx_seq_one_letter_code
_entity_poly.pdbx_strand_id
1 'polypeptide(L)'
;MIVTYSASNELRLYRAMLKWEGTPVDSNTQRPNNSIAVPSVQLAHIEVEVPAVVPSPSTYVIGNEDNITNNANGLFALTHLQVVACPVDAPGGQTAPMILAVFSCLLHNIHGRSHLQHPSVIARWELRSVNQNLHKSFDDIVSKKPRNPLLPSTELNRQADTYFDRHIVSIDYMETGNIFAITTDDGNIAFYDAKAFTPLSGVEDIETVTSLPQSGFTFPAAISPSVHISFSPSGCIAASLDEKSHVQMRVMEHSFGLEQDGLFNDGKFMSALAALTMAYCRACSSDSNNDDILMIVIQQLNQDSHKKFIDEVYRALSMNVTVEQDKLMNNPYILKCFSMQAALGFKNRLERRNLAAAVPWLTLQLRQISILLTYILHFNKAGADVECYDPETLRITLGNVKWALDLAKYIVDDLFEISDNLNSQSSSQDSGSSSGKLYESLSTILIISSIPRSFLRYICRGLRGLTNGFRNAMNLSNESYQIYSQIVTVITESALKVDVYEKLLATVESDVKHAYQNAGFNNADRAAPERDLLINGSIPPVLQPAVTAILTKTVPMIRNEANPMYLFLQDYSWLGVGDDKRADLFRHKYEIDILRKVLIPLDESRGAVRPSRRCVRCCAISEEIPPKSMAAVKMLMRTAVLRACTCGGMWSMSNASNLRGSTTLPGWRQPG
;
A
#
# COMPACT_ATOMS: atom_id res chain seq x y z
N MET A 1 12.59 6.40 23.77
CA MET A 1 13.08 5.89 25.07
C MET A 1 13.81 4.59 24.82
N ILE A 2 14.74 4.21 25.69
CA ILE A 2 15.52 2.97 25.61
C ILE A 2 15.43 2.30 26.97
N VAL A 3 15.18 0.99 27.00
CA VAL A 3 15.18 0.19 28.22
C VAL A 3 16.31 -0.84 28.16
N THR A 4 16.96 -1.10 29.28
CA THR A 4 18.01 -2.11 29.39
C THR A 4 17.81 -2.96 30.63
N TYR A 5 18.23 -4.21 30.58
CA TYR A 5 18.27 -5.11 31.72
C TYR A 5 19.70 -5.53 32.02
N SER A 6 20.16 -5.35 33.25
CA SER A 6 21.52 -5.66 33.66
C SER A 6 21.69 -7.12 34.09
N ALA A 7 22.93 -7.60 34.12
CA ALA A 7 23.27 -8.89 34.75
C ALA A 7 23.01 -8.90 36.27
N SER A 8 22.85 -7.73 36.90
CA SER A 8 22.41 -7.60 38.31
C SER A 8 20.88 -7.66 38.47
N ASN A 9 20.15 -8.03 37.41
CA ASN A 9 18.69 -8.09 37.36
C ASN A 9 17.99 -6.74 37.58
N GLU A 10 18.65 -5.64 37.20
CA GLU A 10 18.08 -4.29 37.27
C GLU A 10 17.54 -3.86 35.91
N LEU A 11 16.34 -3.28 35.92
CA LEU A 11 15.76 -2.61 34.76
C LEU A 11 16.15 -1.13 34.80
N ARG A 12 16.71 -0.59 33.72
CA ARG A 12 17.08 0.83 33.61
C ARG A 12 16.44 1.47 32.39
N LEU A 13 15.96 2.70 32.54
CA LEU A 13 15.28 3.46 31.49
C LEU A 13 16.08 4.71 31.12
N TYR A 14 16.24 4.94 29.82
CA TYR A 14 16.98 6.07 29.26
C TYR A 14 16.10 6.86 28.28
N ARG A 15 16.20 8.19 28.34
CA ARG A 15 15.66 9.09 27.33
C ARG A 15 16.73 9.37 26.29
N ALA A 16 16.50 8.95 25.06
CA ALA A 16 17.31 9.36 23.91
C ALA A 16 16.75 10.64 23.30
N MET A 17 17.58 11.68 23.18
CA MET A 17 17.26 12.96 22.56
C MET A 17 18.10 13.13 21.30
N LEU A 18 17.44 13.43 20.17
CA LEU A 18 18.09 13.75 18.91
C LEU A 18 18.29 15.26 18.83
N LYS A 19 19.54 15.71 18.78
CA LYS A 19 19.90 17.12 18.60
C LYS A 19 20.47 17.32 17.20
N TRP A 20 19.80 18.15 16.41
CA TRP A 20 20.26 18.56 15.09
C TRP A 20 21.16 19.78 15.24
N GLU A 21 22.46 19.61 14.97
CA GLU A 21 23.39 20.74 14.98
C GLU A 21 23.53 21.30 13.56
N GLY A 22 23.02 22.53 13.37
CA GLY A 22 23.15 23.30 12.14
C GLY A 22 23.05 24.80 12.46
N THR A 23 23.80 25.63 11.74
CA THR A 23 23.69 27.09 11.85
C THR A 23 22.28 27.53 11.45
N PRO A 24 21.63 28.45 12.20
CA PRO A 24 20.34 28.99 11.80
C PRO A 24 20.47 29.66 10.43
N VAL A 25 19.55 29.35 9.53
CA VAL A 25 19.47 29.98 8.21
C VAL A 25 19.06 31.44 8.41
N ASP A 26 19.94 32.38 8.09
CA ASP A 26 19.58 33.80 7.98
C ASP A 26 18.53 33.95 6.87
N SER A 27 17.30 34.32 7.25
CA SER A 27 16.15 34.48 6.36
C SER A 27 16.34 35.53 5.25
N ASN A 28 17.44 36.28 5.26
CA ASN A 28 17.76 37.33 4.28
C ASN A 28 18.70 36.89 3.14
N THR A 29 19.21 35.65 3.12
CA THR A 29 20.03 35.17 1.99
C THR A 29 19.43 33.92 1.35
N GLN A 30 18.86 34.07 0.16
CA GLN A 30 18.33 32.98 -0.69
C GLN A 30 19.45 32.11 -1.30
N ARG A 31 20.41 31.65 -0.51
CA ARG A 31 21.32 30.57 -0.93
C ARG A 31 21.13 29.38 -0.01
N PRO A 32 20.60 28.25 -0.50
CA PRO A 32 20.59 27.03 0.29
C PRO A 32 22.03 26.57 0.46
N ASN A 33 22.57 26.72 1.68
CA ASN A 33 23.87 26.15 2.01
C ASN A 33 23.69 24.64 2.16
N ASN A 34 24.47 23.84 1.43
CA ASN A 34 24.41 22.37 1.41
C ASN A 34 24.95 21.72 2.71
N SER A 35 24.89 22.38 3.86
CA SER A 35 25.28 21.76 5.13
C SER A 35 24.14 20.86 5.60
N ILE A 36 24.27 19.56 5.32
CA ILE A 36 23.42 18.53 5.92
C ILE A 36 23.64 18.59 7.43
N ALA A 37 22.61 18.96 8.19
CA ALA A 37 22.67 18.94 9.65
C ALA A 37 23.00 17.52 10.12
N VAL A 38 24.07 17.37 10.90
CA VAL A 38 24.47 16.07 11.44
C VAL A 38 23.68 15.83 12.73
N PRO A 39 22.88 14.75 12.82
CA PRO A 39 22.18 14.45 14.05
C PRO A 39 23.17 13.91 15.09
N SER A 40 23.06 14.39 16.33
CA SER A 40 23.72 13.81 17.50
C SER A 40 22.69 13.21 18.44
N VAL A 41 23.00 12.06 19.05
CA VAL A 41 22.13 11.40 20.03
C VAL A 41 22.70 11.63 21.43
N GLN A 42 21.90 12.23 22.30
CA GLN A 42 22.22 12.40 23.71
C GLN A 42 21.32 11.48 24.55
N LEU A 43 21.91 10.70 25.45
CA LEU A 43 21.19 9.81 26.36
C LEU A 43 21.14 10.45 27.75
N ALA A 44 19.94 10.64 28.28
CA ALA A 44 19.72 11.04 29.67
C ALA A 44 19.11 9.86 30.43
N HIS A 45 19.75 9.43 31.52
CA HIS A 45 19.19 8.41 32.40
C HIS A 45 17.91 8.95 33.07
N ILE A 46 16.84 8.15 33.05
CA ILE A 46 15.67 8.42 33.87
C ILE A 46 15.87 7.56 35.11
N GLU A 47 16.18 8.19 36.24
CA GLU A 47 16.28 7.48 37.53
C GLU A 47 14.92 6.86 37.85
N VAL A 48 14.80 5.57 37.58
CA VAL A 48 13.67 4.78 38.06
C VAL A 48 14.22 3.55 38.76
N GLU A 49 13.94 3.46 40.05
CA GLU A 49 14.33 2.35 40.90
C GLU A 49 13.32 1.22 40.72
N VAL A 50 13.76 0.04 40.25
CA VAL A 50 12.89 -1.14 40.10
C VAL A 50 13.45 -2.26 40.98
N PRO A 51 12.76 -2.65 42.07
CA PRO A 51 13.16 -3.79 42.90
C PRO A 51 13.15 -5.10 42.11
N ALA A 52 13.94 -6.08 42.57
CA ALA A 52 14.23 -7.38 41.95
C ALA A 52 13.16 -7.90 40.97
N VAL A 53 13.57 -8.01 39.69
CA VAL A 53 12.69 -8.19 38.53
C VAL A 53 12.33 -9.67 38.27
N VAL A 54 13.00 -10.62 38.94
CA VAL A 54 12.83 -12.05 38.62
C VAL A 54 11.52 -12.59 39.23
N PRO A 55 10.60 -13.12 38.41
CA PRO A 55 9.43 -13.83 38.93
C PRO A 55 9.89 -15.12 39.63
N SER A 56 9.57 -15.27 40.91
CA SER A 56 9.78 -16.51 41.66
C SER A 56 8.48 -17.32 41.63
N PRO A 57 8.43 -18.48 40.92
CA PRO A 57 7.27 -19.37 41.00
C PRO A 57 7.10 -20.00 42.39
N SER A 58 8.17 -20.01 43.19
CA SER A 58 8.20 -20.56 44.55
C SER A 58 7.35 -19.78 45.58
N THR A 59 6.84 -18.60 45.22
CA THR A 59 6.16 -17.70 46.17
C THR A 59 4.64 -17.93 46.28
N TYR A 60 4.05 -18.77 45.43
CA TYR A 60 2.59 -19.02 45.43
C TYR A 60 2.15 -20.32 46.10
N VAL A 61 3.07 -21.19 46.54
CA VAL A 61 2.70 -22.50 47.12
C VAL A 61 2.60 -22.46 48.66
N ILE A 62 3.18 -21.47 49.35
CA ILE A 62 3.06 -21.36 50.82
C ILE A 62 2.98 -19.88 51.21
N GLY A 63 1.84 -19.46 51.74
CA GLY A 63 1.54 -18.07 52.14
C GLY A 63 2.38 -17.55 53.31
N ASN A 64 3.68 -17.35 53.09
CA ASN A 64 4.56 -16.64 54.01
C ASN A 64 5.15 -15.42 53.28
N GLU A 65 4.59 -14.25 53.57
CA GLU A 65 5.05 -12.94 53.06
C GLU A 65 6.43 -12.53 53.59
N ASP A 66 6.97 -13.22 54.60
CA ASP A 66 8.21 -12.82 55.30
C ASP A 66 9.51 -13.46 54.75
N ASN A 67 9.44 -14.30 53.71
CA ASN A 67 10.61 -14.96 53.10
C ASN A 67 10.93 -14.45 51.69
N ILE A 68 10.87 -13.13 51.47
CA ILE A 68 11.30 -12.45 50.22
C ILE A 68 12.84 -12.32 50.17
N THR A 69 13.58 -13.25 50.77
CA THR A 69 15.04 -13.27 50.66
C THR A 69 15.43 -13.87 49.31
N ASN A 70 15.56 -12.99 48.32
CA ASN A 70 16.65 -12.94 47.34
C ASN A 70 17.22 -14.28 46.82
N ASN A 71 16.36 -15.26 46.51
CA ASN A 71 16.79 -16.40 45.71
C ASN A 71 16.82 -15.98 44.26
N ALA A 72 17.99 -15.46 43.84
CA ALA A 72 18.45 -15.36 42.47
C ALA A 72 18.59 -16.76 41.85
N ASN A 73 17.51 -17.54 41.86
CA ASN A 73 17.44 -18.78 41.10
C ASN A 73 17.38 -18.35 39.64
N GLY A 74 18.52 -18.47 38.94
CA GLY A 74 18.69 -18.30 37.50
C GLY A 74 17.92 -19.34 36.66
N LEU A 75 16.73 -19.72 37.12
CA LEU A 75 15.80 -20.60 36.43
C LEU A 75 15.21 -19.90 35.21
N PHE A 76 14.87 -18.62 35.35
CA PHE A 76 14.29 -17.79 34.29
C PHE A 76 15.32 -16.79 33.78
N ALA A 77 15.48 -16.75 32.46
CA ALA A 77 16.31 -15.78 31.76
C ALA A 77 15.42 -14.82 30.97
N LEU A 78 15.85 -13.55 30.88
CA LEU A 78 15.20 -12.59 30.01
C LEU A 78 15.39 -13.00 28.55
N THR A 79 14.30 -13.27 27.83
CA THR A 79 14.32 -13.64 26.40
C THR A 79 13.85 -12.52 25.50
N HIS A 80 13.02 -11.60 26.00
CA HIS A 80 12.52 -10.45 25.24
C HIS A 80 12.35 -9.23 26.15
N LEU A 81 12.70 -8.05 25.63
CA LEU A 81 12.52 -6.78 26.34
C LEU A 81 12.21 -5.68 25.34
N GLN A 82 11.08 -4.99 25.53
CA GLN A 82 10.62 -3.98 24.59
C GLN A 82 9.90 -2.83 25.31
N VAL A 83 10.07 -1.61 24.78
CA VAL A 83 9.21 -0.48 25.11
C VAL A 83 8.07 -0.43 24.10
N VAL A 84 6.85 -0.49 24.61
CA VAL A 84 5.60 -0.47 23.86
C VAL A 84 5.04 0.94 23.93
N ALA A 85 5.02 1.63 22.80
CA ALA A 85 4.43 2.95 22.68
C ALA A 85 2.94 2.81 22.36
N CYS A 86 2.07 3.28 23.26
CA CYS A 86 0.63 3.28 23.01
C CYS A 86 0.27 4.36 21.98
N PRO A 87 -0.62 4.07 21.01
CA PRO A 87 -1.04 5.05 20.00
C PRO A 87 -1.74 6.26 20.63
N VAL A 88 -1.58 7.43 20.00
CA VAL A 88 -2.13 8.73 20.44
C VAL A 88 -3.47 8.98 19.77
N ASP A 89 -4.40 8.02 19.80
CA ASP A 89 -5.63 8.12 18.99
C ASP A 89 -6.91 7.94 19.82
N ALA A 90 -7.07 8.79 20.84
CA ALA A 90 -8.40 9.09 21.38
C ALA A 90 -8.47 10.55 21.86
N PRO A 91 -9.57 11.28 21.60
CA PRO A 91 -9.88 12.53 22.29
C PRO A 91 -10.25 12.19 23.75
N GLY A 92 -9.24 11.87 24.57
CA GLY A 92 -9.45 11.33 25.91
C GLY A 92 -8.18 11.10 26.74
N GLY A 93 -6.98 11.33 26.19
CA GLY A 93 -5.73 11.32 26.95
C GLY A 93 -4.66 10.41 26.36
N GLN A 94 -3.40 10.79 26.56
CA GLN A 94 -2.25 9.95 26.21
C GLN A 94 -2.21 8.75 27.17
N THR A 95 -2.36 7.53 26.63
CA THR A 95 -2.02 6.31 27.36
C THR A 95 -0.52 6.27 27.60
N ALA A 96 -0.12 6.03 28.85
CA ALA A 96 1.27 5.91 29.25
C ALA A 96 1.97 4.78 28.46
N PRO A 97 3.23 4.97 28.04
CA PRO A 97 4.01 3.91 27.42
C PRO A 97 4.27 2.78 28.43
N MET A 98 4.37 1.55 27.93
CA MET A 98 4.55 0.35 28.74
C MET A 98 5.92 -0.29 28.45
N ILE A 99 6.55 -0.87 29.45
CA ILE A 99 7.70 -1.78 29.29
C ILE A 99 7.17 -3.20 29.41
N LEU A 100 7.55 -4.06 28.47
CA LEU A 100 7.21 -5.48 28.46
C LEU A 100 8.50 -6.30 28.48
N ALA A 101 8.57 -7.27 29.39
CA ALA A 101 9.67 -8.22 29.50
C ALA A 101 9.14 -9.65 29.54
N VAL A 102 9.83 -10.56 28.84
CA VAL A 102 9.54 -12.00 28.85
C VAL A 102 10.68 -12.72 29.53
N PHE A 103 10.34 -13.50 30.54
CA PHE A 103 11.26 -14.35 31.27
C PHE A 103 10.89 -15.80 30.98
N SER A 104 11.82 -16.58 30.45
CA SER A 104 11.59 -17.99 30.11
C SER A 104 12.60 -18.91 30.78
N CYS A 105 12.17 -20.11 31.14
CA CYS A 105 13.04 -21.13 31.71
C CYS A 105 14.05 -21.64 30.68
N LEU A 106 15.31 -21.84 31.09
CA LEU A 106 16.32 -22.47 30.23
C LEU A 106 16.05 -23.98 30.08
N LEU A 107 15.95 -24.47 28.84
CA LEU A 107 15.64 -25.87 28.49
C LEU A 107 16.56 -26.90 29.21
N HIS A 108 17.81 -26.54 29.50
CA HIS A 108 18.77 -27.40 30.22
C HIS A 108 18.38 -27.69 31.69
N ASN A 109 17.51 -26.88 32.30
CA ASN A 109 17.03 -27.05 33.67
C ASN A 109 15.81 -27.97 33.79
N ILE A 110 15.24 -28.42 32.65
CA ILE A 110 14.01 -29.24 32.62
C ILE A 110 14.30 -30.69 33.00
N HIS A 111 15.50 -31.22 32.66
CA HIS A 111 15.87 -32.61 32.91
C HIS A 111 15.97 -32.99 34.41
N GLY A 112 15.95 -32.02 35.33
CA GLY A 112 15.93 -32.25 36.78
C GLY A 112 14.60 -31.97 37.48
N ARG A 113 13.60 -31.37 36.80
CA ARG A 113 12.32 -30.95 37.41
C ARG A 113 11.16 -31.13 36.42
N SER A 114 10.51 -32.28 36.47
CA SER A 114 9.38 -32.67 35.60
C SER A 114 8.06 -31.91 35.82
N HIS A 115 8.06 -30.77 36.53
CA HIS A 115 6.84 -30.09 36.98
C HIS A 115 6.93 -28.55 37.03
N LEU A 116 7.61 -27.92 36.07
CA LEU A 116 7.42 -26.46 35.88
C LEU A 116 6.10 -26.24 35.15
N GLN A 117 5.06 -25.87 35.91
CA GLN A 117 3.71 -25.60 35.37
C GLN A 117 3.67 -24.39 34.43
N HIS A 118 4.62 -23.45 34.60
CA HIS A 118 4.68 -22.22 33.80
C HIS A 118 6.12 -21.95 33.33
N PRO A 119 6.52 -22.41 32.12
CA PRO A 119 7.86 -22.21 31.57
C PRO A 119 8.19 -20.76 31.14
N SER A 120 7.19 -19.89 30.96
CA SER A 120 7.38 -18.48 30.61
C SER A 120 6.49 -17.53 31.41
N VAL A 121 6.99 -16.32 31.69
CA VAL A 121 6.30 -15.26 32.42
C VAL A 121 6.49 -13.93 31.70
N ILE A 122 5.42 -13.17 31.56
CA ILE A 122 5.44 -11.79 31.04
C ILE A 122 5.28 -10.83 32.21
N ALA A 123 6.24 -9.93 32.37
CA ALA A 123 6.20 -8.82 33.32
C ALA A 123 6.03 -7.50 32.58
N ARG A 124 5.17 -6.62 33.12
CA ARG A 124 4.78 -5.35 32.48
C ARG A 124 4.91 -4.18 33.46
N TRP A 125 5.37 -3.03 32.97
CA TRP A 125 5.43 -1.78 33.75
C TRP A 125 4.83 -0.63 32.97
N GLU A 126 3.93 0.13 33.57
CA GLU A 126 3.36 1.34 32.98
C GLU A 126 4.16 2.56 33.43
N LEU A 127 4.51 3.44 32.49
CA LEU A 127 5.30 4.63 32.77
C LEU A 127 4.38 5.80 33.18
N ARG A 128 4.25 6.08 34.48
CA ARG A 128 3.36 7.14 34.98
C ARG A 128 4.12 8.41 35.31
N SER A 129 3.53 9.54 34.94
CA SER A 129 3.98 10.86 35.39
C SER A 129 3.35 11.15 36.75
N VAL A 130 4.17 11.27 37.78
CA VAL A 130 3.74 11.54 39.16
C VAL A 130 4.13 12.96 39.54
N ASN A 131 3.17 13.73 40.03
CA ASN A 131 3.45 15.04 40.61
C ASN A 131 4.17 14.82 41.94
N GLN A 132 5.41 15.28 42.03
CA GLN A 132 6.15 15.22 43.27
C GLN A 132 5.55 16.21 44.27
N ASN A 133 5.12 15.70 45.42
CA ASN A 133 4.75 16.51 46.57
C ASN A 133 5.80 16.28 47.65
N LEU A 134 6.23 17.37 48.29
CA LEU A 134 7.10 17.25 49.47
C LEU A 134 6.36 16.51 50.59
N HIS A 135 7.12 15.81 51.42
CA HIS A 135 6.56 15.17 52.61
C HIS A 135 5.89 16.23 53.50
N LYS A 136 4.73 15.90 54.12
CA LYS A 136 3.93 16.85 54.93
C LYS A 136 4.75 17.54 56.04
N SER A 137 5.81 16.92 56.53
CA SER A 137 6.75 17.50 57.51
C SER A 137 7.49 18.76 57.01
N PHE A 138 7.49 19.03 55.71
CA PHE A 138 8.05 20.26 55.13
C PHE A 138 7.04 21.42 55.06
N ASP A 139 5.78 21.18 55.43
CA ASP A 139 4.78 22.24 55.52
C ASP A 139 5.03 23.16 56.73
N ASP A 140 5.67 22.63 57.78
CA ASP A 140 6.03 23.37 59.01
C ASP A 140 7.23 24.32 58.82
N ILE A 141 7.92 24.27 57.67
CA ILE A 141 9.06 25.13 57.38
C ILE A 141 8.58 26.41 56.67
N VAL A 142 8.55 27.52 57.41
CA VAL A 142 8.15 28.85 56.92
C VAL A 142 9.17 29.37 55.89
N SER A 143 8.90 29.13 54.61
CA SER A 143 9.69 29.67 53.48
C SER A 143 9.23 31.08 53.12
N LYS A 144 10.17 32.04 53.01
CA LYS A 144 9.91 33.42 52.53
C LYS A 144 9.93 33.58 51.00
N LYS A 145 10.13 32.51 50.23
CA LYS A 145 10.08 32.54 48.75
C LYS A 145 8.89 31.72 48.22
N PRO A 146 8.22 32.18 47.14
CA PRO A 146 7.20 31.37 46.47
C PRO A 146 7.84 30.06 45.99
N ARG A 147 7.25 28.91 46.37
CA ARG A 147 7.75 27.59 45.99
C ARG A 147 7.54 27.42 44.49
N ASN A 148 8.61 27.13 43.75
CA ASN A 148 8.47 26.67 42.37
C ASN A 148 7.81 25.28 42.40
N PRO A 149 6.84 25.00 41.51
CA PRO A 149 6.27 23.66 41.41
C PRO A 149 7.39 22.66 41.07
N LEU A 150 7.43 21.54 41.80
CA LEU A 150 8.35 20.45 41.49
C LEU A 150 8.02 19.92 40.10
N LEU A 151 9.05 19.65 39.31
CA LEU A 151 8.88 19.01 38.01
C LEU A 151 8.30 17.61 38.23
N PRO A 152 7.33 17.17 37.40
CA PRO A 152 6.77 15.84 37.51
C PRO A 152 7.86 14.77 37.34
N SER A 153 7.83 13.77 38.23
CA SER A 153 8.70 12.59 38.16
C SER A 153 8.09 11.56 37.22
N THR A 154 8.94 10.70 36.65
CA THR A 154 8.48 9.52 35.91
C THR A 154 8.71 8.29 36.78
N GLU A 155 7.66 7.53 37.07
CA GLU A 155 7.72 6.30 37.86
C GLU A 155 7.29 5.09 37.01
N LEU A 156 7.87 3.92 37.29
CA LEU A 156 7.48 2.65 36.68
C LEU A 156 6.52 1.90 37.62
N ASN A 157 5.26 1.80 37.20
CA ASN A 157 4.25 1.07 37.92
C ASN A 157 4.15 -0.39 37.41
N ARG A 158 4.63 -1.36 38.18
CA ARG A 158 4.56 -2.80 37.82
C ARG A 158 3.11 -3.29 37.80
N GLN A 159 2.73 -3.94 36.72
CA GLN A 159 1.43 -4.58 36.54
C GLN A 159 1.50 -6.06 36.95
N ALA A 160 0.36 -6.73 37.06
CA ALA A 160 0.30 -8.16 37.34
C ALA A 160 1.02 -8.98 36.26
N ASP A 161 1.89 -9.88 36.71
CA ASP A 161 2.62 -10.82 35.85
C ASP A 161 1.64 -11.83 35.23
N THR A 162 1.90 -12.23 33.99
CA THR A 162 1.11 -13.24 33.27
C THR A 162 1.94 -14.49 33.02
N TYR A 163 1.44 -15.64 33.47
CA TYR A 163 2.13 -16.92 33.39
C TYR A 163 1.62 -17.74 32.21
N PHE A 164 2.52 -18.39 31.47
CA PHE A 164 2.22 -19.23 30.32
C PHE A 164 2.63 -20.66 30.61
N ASP A 165 1.79 -21.60 30.21
CA ASP A 165 2.03 -23.05 30.28
C ASP A 165 2.99 -23.57 29.19
N ARG A 166 3.35 -22.71 28.25
CA ARG A 166 4.26 -22.97 27.13
C ARG A 166 5.38 -21.94 27.04
N HIS A 167 6.49 -22.33 26.40
CA HIS A 167 7.57 -21.39 26.15
C HIS A 167 7.13 -20.36 25.11
N ILE A 168 7.35 -19.08 25.42
CA ILE A 168 7.14 -17.99 24.47
C ILE A 168 8.35 -17.90 23.53
N VAL A 169 8.11 -18.05 22.24
CA VAL A 169 9.11 -17.95 21.17
C VAL A 169 9.21 -16.51 20.66
N SER A 170 8.08 -15.82 20.49
CA SER A 170 8.05 -14.43 20.02
C SER A 170 6.87 -13.66 20.61
N ILE A 171 7.07 -12.35 20.76
CA ILE A 171 6.01 -11.37 21.02
C ILE A 171 6.15 -10.25 20.00
N ASP A 172 5.14 -10.11 19.15
CA ASP A 172 5.09 -9.14 18.08
C ASP A 172 3.96 -8.13 18.32
N TYR A 173 4.23 -6.87 17.99
CA TYR A 173 3.29 -5.77 18.19
C TYR A 173 2.66 -5.38 16.85
N MET A 174 1.34 -5.51 16.75
CA MET A 174 0.60 -5.45 15.48
C MET A 174 -0.44 -4.33 15.49
N GLU A 175 -1.00 -4.04 14.31
CA GLU A 175 -2.10 -3.07 14.12
C GLU A 175 -1.88 -1.71 14.80
N THR A 176 -0.78 -1.04 14.48
CA THR A 176 -0.41 0.27 15.06
C THR A 176 -0.31 0.29 16.60
N GLY A 177 -0.19 -0.90 17.19
CA GLY A 177 0.05 -1.07 18.61
C GLY A 177 -1.15 -1.40 19.48
N ASN A 178 -2.24 -1.84 18.89
CA ASN A 178 -3.39 -2.24 19.68
C ASN A 178 -3.35 -3.72 20.09
N ILE A 179 -2.46 -4.52 19.51
CA ILE A 179 -2.48 -5.98 19.67
C ILE A 179 -1.08 -6.55 19.88
N PHE A 180 -0.97 -7.49 20.80
CA PHE A 180 0.16 -8.41 20.89
C PHE A 180 -0.18 -9.75 20.24
N ALA A 181 0.68 -10.22 19.34
CA ALA A 181 0.71 -11.62 18.93
C ALA A 181 1.79 -12.34 19.71
N ILE A 182 1.40 -13.37 20.45
CA ILE A 182 2.29 -14.21 21.25
C ILE A 182 2.37 -15.56 20.57
N THR A 183 3.58 -15.97 20.22
CA THR A 183 3.84 -17.28 19.61
C THR A 183 4.50 -18.20 20.61
N THR A 184 3.95 -19.41 20.77
CA THR A 184 4.46 -20.44 21.67
C THR A 184 5.31 -21.49 20.92
N ASP A 185 6.02 -22.33 21.67
CA ASP A 185 6.93 -23.37 21.15
C ASP A 185 6.25 -24.40 20.24
N ASP A 186 4.99 -24.72 20.51
CA ASP A 186 4.12 -25.53 19.64
C ASP A 186 3.70 -24.84 18.33
N GLY A 187 4.11 -23.58 18.15
CA GLY A 187 3.83 -22.77 16.97
C GLY A 187 2.44 -22.12 16.97
N ASN A 188 1.67 -22.23 18.05
CA ASN A 188 0.39 -21.53 18.18
C ASN A 188 0.61 -20.02 18.32
N ILE A 189 -0.29 -19.23 17.74
CA ILE A 189 -0.27 -17.77 17.77
C ILE A 189 -1.55 -17.30 18.44
N ALA A 190 -1.41 -16.66 19.60
CA ALA A 190 -2.51 -16.10 20.37
C ALA A 190 -2.45 -14.57 20.37
N PHE A 191 -3.61 -13.92 20.31
CA PHE A 191 -3.72 -12.47 20.29
C PHE A 191 -4.20 -11.93 21.62
N TYR A 192 -3.64 -10.79 22.04
CA TYR A 192 -4.00 -10.08 23.26
C TYR A 192 -4.19 -8.60 22.97
N ASP A 193 -5.20 -7.98 23.60
CA ASP A 193 -5.34 -6.52 23.59
C ASP A 193 -4.12 -5.88 24.27
N ALA A 194 -3.49 -4.91 23.62
CA ALA A 194 -2.25 -4.34 24.14
C ALA A 194 -2.42 -3.52 25.42
N LYS A 195 -3.61 -2.96 25.65
CA LYS A 195 -3.89 -2.06 26.77
C LYS A 195 -4.29 -2.85 28.02
N ALA A 196 -5.27 -3.74 27.89
CA ALA A 196 -5.79 -4.58 28.97
C ALA A 196 -4.99 -5.87 29.16
N PHE A 197 -4.29 -6.34 28.12
CA PHE A 197 -3.62 -7.65 28.08
C PHE A 197 -4.57 -8.82 28.31
N THR A 198 -5.78 -8.68 27.78
CA THR A 198 -6.80 -9.73 27.76
C THR A 198 -6.73 -10.50 26.45
N PRO A 199 -6.88 -11.83 26.47
CA PRO A 199 -6.88 -12.62 25.24
C PRO A 199 -8.04 -12.21 24.34
N LEU A 200 -7.80 -12.17 23.03
CA LEU A 200 -8.82 -11.92 22.01
C LEU A 200 -9.30 -13.27 21.46
N SER A 201 -10.50 -13.69 21.88
CA SER A 201 -11.09 -14.99 21.55
C SER A 201 -12.33 -14.85 20.68
N GLY A 202 -12.16 -14.40 19.43
CA GLY A 202 -13.23 -14.41 18.43
C GLY A 202 -14.18 -13.20 18.47
N VAL A 203 -15.22 -13.25 17.63
CA VAL A 203 -16.24 -12.19 17.47
C VAL A 203 -17.16 -12.14 18.68
N GLU A 204 -16.77 -11.38 19.71
CA GLU A 204 -17.63 -11.10 20.87
C GLU A 204 -18.64 -9.97 20.59
N ASP A 205 -18.26 -9.00 19.74
CA ASP A 205 -19.07 -7.85 19.35
C ASP A 205 -19.05 -7.66 17.82
N ILE A 206 -20.24 -7.70 17.20
CA ILE A 206 -20.43 -7.45 15.77
C ILE A 206 -20.73 -5.99 15.44
N GLU A 207 -21.08 -5.17 16.44
CA GLU A 207 -21.40 -3.75 16.28
C GLU A 207 -20.13 -2.89 16.27
N THR A 208 -19.12 -3.28 17.06
CA THR A 208 -17.83 -2.58 17.12
C THR A 208 -16.69 -3.45 16.58
N VAL A 209 -16.05 -2.98 15.51
CA VAL A 209 -14.86 -3.62 14.94
C VAL A 209 -13.62 -2.81 15.28
N THR A 210 -12.64 -3.44 15.92
CA THR A 210 -11.37 -2.77 16.32
C THR A 210 -10.15 -3.33 15.61
N SER A 211 -10.18 -4.62 15.27
CA SER A 211 -9.05 -5.36 14.70
C SER A 211 -9.46 -6.66 14.00
N LEU A 212 -8.53 -7.26 13.23
CA LEU A 212 -8.74 -8.57 12.62
C LEU A 212 -8.95 -9.67 13.68
N PRO A 213 -8.08 -9.86 14.70
CA PRO A 213 -8.30 -10.90 15.70
C PRO A 213 -9.60 -10.76 16.50
N GLN A 214 -9.99 -9.53 16.86
CA GLN A 214 -11.27 -9.29 17.55
C GLN A 214 -12.48 -9.64 16.66
N SER A 215 -12.34 -9.52 15.34
CA SER A 215 -13.35 -9.96 14.37
C SER A 215 -13.21 -11.43 13.98
N GLY A 216 -12.49 -12.24 14.76
CA GLY A 216 -12.42 -13.70 14.60
C GLY A 216 -11.35 -14.23 13.67
N PHE A 217 -10.48 -13.38 13.13
CA PHE A 217 -9.40 -13.84 12.28
C PHE A 217 -8.29 -14.51 13.12
N THR A 218 -7.86 -15.71 12.72
CA THR A 218 -6.85 -16.50 13.47
C THR A 218 -5.86 -17.17 12.53
N PHE A 219 -4.68 -17.53 13.02
CA PHE A 219 -3.75 -18.34 12.23
C PHE A 219 -4.09 -19.83 12.38
N PRO A 220 -4.01 -20.62 11.30
CA PRO A 220 -4.17 -22.06 11.39
C PRO A 220 -3.10 -22.67 12.31
N ALA A 221 -3.43 -23.81 12.91
CA ALA A 221 -2.52 -24.56 13.78
C ALA A 221 -1.20 -24.86 13.05
N ALA A 222 -0.08 -24.77 13.77
CA ALA A 222 1.22 -25.09 13.19
C ALA A 222 1.33 -26.57 12.86
N ILE A 223 1.99 -26.91 11.75
CA ILE A 223 2.24 -28.30 11.35
C ILE A 223 3.40 -28.88 12.16
N SER A 224 4.33 -28.03 12.60
CA SER A 224 5.45 -28.41 13.46
C SER A 224 5.78 -27.29 14.46
N PRO A 225 6.49 -27.63 15.55
CA PRO A 225 7.08 -26.64 16.45
C PRO A 225 7.89 -25.58 15.70
N SER A 226 7.84 -24.35 16.18
CA SER A 226 8.46 -23.19 15.54
C SER A 226 9.59 -22.67 16.42
N VAL A 227 10.79 -22.54 15.85
CA VAL A 227 11.96 -21.97 16.53
C VAL A 227 12.02 -20.46 16.36
N HIS A 228 11.54 -19.95 15.24
CA HIS A 228 11.51 -18.52 14.94
C HIS A 228 10.26 -18.20 14.12
N ILE A 229 9.71 -17.00 14.31
CA ILE A 229 8.56 -16.52 13.54
C ILE A 229 8.77 -15.06 13.14
N SER A 230 8.18 -14.66 12.03
CA SER A 230 8.07 -13.26 11.62
C SER A 230 6.73 -13.03 10.94
N PHE A 231 6.19 -11.84 11.10
CA PHE A 231 4.91 -11.44 10.51
C PHE A 231 5.12 -10.51 9.31
N SER A 232 4.20 -10.57 8.35
CA SER A 232 4.11 -9.60 7.27
C SER A 232 3.79 -8.19 7.80
N PRO A 233 3.99 -7.11 7.02
CA PRO A 233 3.84 -5.74 7.52
C PRO A 233 2.47 -5.41 8.12
N SER A 234 1.39 -5.97 7.57
CA SER A 234 0.03 -5.82 8.12
C SER A 234 -0.35 -6.94 9.09
N GLY A 235 0.55 -7.89 9.33
CA GLY A 235 0.35 -8.96 10.28
C GLY A 235 -0.56 -10.10 9.83
N CYS A 236 -0.90 -10.15 8.54
CA CYS A 236 -1.84 -11.11 7.97
C CYS A 236 -1.21 -12.45 7.59
N ILE A 237 0.12 -12.51 7.48
CA ILE A 237 0.89 -13.71 7.15
C ILE A 237 1.97 -13.92 8.21
N ALA A 238 2.10 -15.14 8.69
CA ALA A 238 3.16 -15.59 9.59
C ALA A 238 4.11 -16.53 8.84
N ALA A 239 5.40 -16.26 8.90
CA ALA A 239 6.46 -17.14 8.41
C ALA A 239 7.23 -17.71 9.61
N SER A 240 7.06 -19.00 9.88
CA SER A 240 7.74 -19.73 10.95
C SER A 240 8.85 -20.63 10.39
N LEU A 241 9.94 -20.78 11.14
CA LEU A 241 11.04 -21.69 10.85
C LEU A 241 10.95 -22.89 11.80
N ASP A 242 10.89 -24.10 11.25
CA ASP A 242 10.91 -25.33 12.05
C ASP A 242 12.33 -25.70 12.50
N GLU A 243 12.46 -26.73 13.36
CA GLU A 243 13.76 -27.24 13.83
C GLU A 243 14.67 -27.75 12.69
N LYS A 244 14.08 -28.10 11.55
CA LYS A 244 14.78 -28.57 10.34
C LYS A 244 15.13 -27.43 9.39
N SER A 245 14.92 -26.18 9.80
CA SER A 245 15.13 -24.97 8.99
C SER A 245 14.22 -24.89 7.75
N HIS A 246 13.06 -25.55 7.75
CA HIS A 246 12.02 -25.34 6.75
C HIS A 246 11.14 -24.15 7.14
N VAL A 247 10.81 -23.34 6.15
CA VAL A 247 9.89 -22.21 6.32
C VAL A 247 8.46 -22.70 6.10
N GLN A 248 7.59 -22.47 7.08
CA GLN A 248 6.15 -22.64 6.98
C GLN A 248 5.50 -21.26 6.94
N MET A 249 4.73 -21.00 5.88
CA MET A 249 3.93 -19.79 5.78
C MET A 249 2.48 -20.11 6.12
N ARG A 250 1.89 -19.32 7.01
CA ARG A 250 0.48 -19.40 7.41
C ARG A 250 -0.19 -18.07 7.12
N VAL A 251 -1.31 -18.13 6.42
CA VAL A 251 -2.16 -16.97 6.16
C VAL A 251 -3.27 -16.99 7.21
N MET A 252 -3.63 -15.83 7.73
CA MET A 252 -4.72 -15.70 8.68
C MET A 252 -6.06 -16.09 8.04
N GLU A 253 -6.88 -16.87 8.73
CA GLU A 253 -8.13 -17.46 8.25
C GLU A 253 -9.34 -16.95 9.03
N HIS A 254 -10.50 -16.91 8.37
CA HIS A 254 -11.78 -16.56 8.97
C HIS A 254 -12.93 -17.33 8.29
N SER A 255 -13.99 -17.66 9.02
CA SER A 255 -15.13 -18.43 8.48
C SER A 255 -16.15 -17.60 7.70
N PHE A 256 -16.03 -16.27 7.73
CA PHE A 256 -16.87 -15.31 6.98
C PHE A 256 -18.38 -15.55 7.15
N GLY A 257 -18.79 -15.82 8.39
CA GLY A 257 -20.20 -16.05 8.73
C GLY A 257 -20.67 -17.49 8.52
N LEU A 258 -19.83 -18.40 8.01
CA LEU A 258 -20.11 -19.84 8.03
C LEU A 258 -19.96 -20.36 9.46
N GLU A 259 -21.04 -20.82 10.04
CA GLU A 259 -21.06 -21.48 11.35
C GLU A 259 -20.95 -23.00 11.21
N GLN A 260 -20.58 -23.69 12.30
CA GLN A 260 -20.40 -25.15 12.31
C GLN A 260 -21.67 -25.92 11.94
N ASP A 261 -22.84 -25.32 12.18
CA ASP A 261 -24.16 -25.89 11.84
C ASP A 261 -24.56 -25.65 10.37
N GLY A 262 -23.69 -25.02 9.57
CA GLY A 262 -23.93 -24.70 8.16
C GLY A 262 -24.83 -23.47 7.92
N LEU A 263 -25.25 -22.79 8.99
CA LEU A 263 -26.00 -21.54 8.92
C LEU A 263 -25.07 -20.37 8.62
N PHE A 264 -25.57 -19.43 7.79
CA PHE A 264 -24.83 -18.21 7.42
C PHE A 264 -25.25 -17.03 8.29
N ASN A 265 -24.27 -16.40 8.94
CA ASN A 265 -24.45 -15.23 9.80
C ASN A 265 -23.93 -13.97 9.10
N ASP A 266 -24.86 -13.15 8.60
CA ASP A 266 -24.55 -11.91 7.87
C ASP A 266 -23.84 -10.87 8.75
N GLY A 267 -24.17 -10.81 10.05
CA GLY A 267 -23.51 -9.90 11.00
C GLY A 267 -22.01 -10.21 11.16
N LYS A 268 -21.66 -11.49 11.30
CA LYS A 268 -20.26 -11.95 11.34
C LYS A 268 -19.54 -11.71 10.01
N PHE A 269 -20.23 -11.90 8.89
CA PHE A 269 -19.67 -11.58 7.57
C PHE A 269 -19.33 -10.09 7.43
N MET A 270 -20.27 -9.21 7.80
CA MET A 270 -20.09 -7.76 7.71
C MET A 270 -19.03 -7.25 8.69
N SER A 271 -18.98 -7.79 9.91
CA SER A 271 -17.91 -7.50 10.88
C SER A 271 -16.53 -7.86 10.33
N ALA A 272 -16.38 -9.05 9.73
CA ALA A 272 -15.12 -9.47 9.12
C ALA A 272 -14.72 -8.62 7.90
N LEU A 273 -15.70 -8.23 7.08
CA LEU A 273 -15.48 -7.33 5.95
C LEU A 273 -15.00 -5.95 6.43
N ALA A 274 -15.63 -5.41 7.47
CA ALA A 274 -15.23 -4.14 8.08
C ALA A 274 -13.83 -4.21 8.69
N ALA A 275 -13.45 -5.35 9.29
CA ALA A 275 -12.11 -5.56 9.83
C ALA A 275 -11.04 -5.58 8.74
N LEU A 276 -11.27 -6.28 7.62
CA LEU A 276 -10.40 -6.26 6.45
C LEU A 276 -10.29 -4.86 5.86
N THR A 277 -11.40 -4.14 5.73
CA THR A 277 -11.40 -2.76 5.23
C THR A 277 -10.58 -1.87 6.15
N MET A 278 -10.79 -1.95 7.46
CA MET A 278 -10.05 -1.17 8.45
C MET A 278 -8.55 -1.47 8.40
N ALA A 279 -8.16 -2.74 8.33
CA ALA A 279 -6.77 -3.16 8.17
C ALA A 279 -6.16 -2.59 6.88
N TYR A 280 -6.88 -2.67 5.76
CA TYR A 280 -6.42 -2.13 4.48
C TYR A 280 -6.27 -0.60 4.52
N CYS A 281 -7.23 0.11 5.10
CA CYS A 281 -7.19 1.56 5.27
C CYS A 281 -6.02 2.00 6.16
N ARG A 282 -5.77 1.32 7.28
CA ARG A 282 -4.59 1.57 8.13
C ARG A 282 -3.29 1.35 7.36
N ALA A 283 -3.21 0.27 6.59
CA ALA A 283 -2.04 -0.02 5.77
C ALA A 283 -1.84 0.99 4.64
N CYS A 284 -2.90 1.64 4.14
CA CYS A 284 -2.79 2.72 3.16
C CYS A 284 -2.03 3.95 3.67
N SER A 285 -2.10 4.21 4.98
CA SER A 285 -1.36 5.30 5.65
C SER A 285 0.12 4.97 5.87
N SER A 286 0.51 3.71 5.67
CA SER A 286 1.90 3.26 5.74
C SER A 286 2.57 3.24 4.37
N ASP A 287 3.90 3.40 4.36
CA ASP A 287 4.74 3.18 3.18
C ASP A 287 5.11 1.69 2.98
N SER A 288 4.45 0.78 3.69
CA SER A 288 4.73 -0.66 3.64
C SER A 288 3.85 -1.38 2.62
N ASN A 289 4.24 -2.61 2.28
CA ASN A 289 3.42 -3.46 1.41
C ASN A 289 2.16 -3.94 2.15
N ASN A 290 1.02 -3.93 1.47
CA ASN A 290 -0.27 -4.40 1.97
C ASN A 290 -0.88 -5.54 1.12
N ASP A 291 -0.04 -6.24 0.35
CA ASP A 291 -0.44 -7.44 -0.41
C ASP A 291 -0.85 -8.61 0.48
N ASP A 292 -0.41 -8.64 1.73
CA ASP A 292 -0.77 -9.68 2.70
C ASP A 292 -2.27 -9.65 3.05
N ILE A 293 -2.88 -8.46 3.13
CA ILE A 293 -4.34 -8.32 3.27
C ILE A 293 -5.04 -8.78 1.99
N LEU A 294 -4.51 -8.41 0.82
CA LEU A 294 -5.08 -8.82 -0.47
C LEU A 294 -5.02 -10.34 -0.67
N MET A 295 -4.00 -11.01 -0.12
CA MET A 295 -3.92 -12.47 -0.11
C MET A 295 -5.11 -13.10 0.62
N ILE A 296 -5.50 -12.58 1.79
CA ILE A 296 -6.69 -13.05 2.51
C ILE A 296 -7.94 -12.87 1.64
N VAL A 297 -8.12 -11.67 1.08
CA VAL A 297 -9.27 -11.34 0.23
C VAL A 297 -9.35 -12.27 -0.99
N ILE A 298 -8.23 -12.49 -1.69
CA ILE A 298 -8.19 -13.32 -2.90
C ILE A 298 -8.42 -14.80 -2.58
N GLN A 299 -7.87 -15.31 -1.48
CA GLN A 299 -7.92 -16.74 -1.14
C GLN A 299 -9.25 -17.15 -0.49
N GLN A 300 -9.88 -16.26 0.28
CA GLN A 300 -11.01 -16.64 1.15
C GLN A 300 -12.34 -15.98 0.79
N LEU A 301 -12.34 -14.89 0.00
CA LEU A 301 -13.58 -14.26 -0.47
C LEU A 301 -13.92 -14.66 -1.90
N ASN A 302 -15.21 -14.80 -2.18
CA ASN A 302 -15.73 -14.98 -3.54
C ASN A 302 -15.80 -13.63 -4.31
N GLN A 303 -16.10 -13.69 -5.61
CA GLN A 303 -16.10 -12.50 -6.48
C GLN A 303 -17.13 -11.43 -6.07
N ASP A 304 -18.29 -11.81 -5.52
CA ASP A 304 -19.29 -10.82 -5.08
C ASP A 304 -18.87 -10.16 -3.77
N SER A 305 -18.24 -10.90 -2.87
CA SER A 305 -17.61 -10.38 -1.66
C SER A 305 -16.42 -9.47 -1.97
N HIS A 306 -15.67 -9.70 -3.05
CA HIS A 306 -14.65 -8.76 -3.53
C HIS A 306 -15.25 -7.38 -3.86
N LYS A 307 -16.41 -7.34 -4.53
CA LYS A 307 -17.08 -6.06 -4.84
C LYS A 307 -17.52 -5.33 -3.56
N LYS A 308 -18.10 -6.06 -2.60
CA LYS A 308 -18.47 -5.48 -1.29
C LYS A 308 -17.26 -4.91 -0.55
N PHE A 309 -16.13 -5.64 -0.56
CA PHE A 309 -14.88 -5.16 0.02
C PHE A 309 -14.38 -3.88 -0.66
N ILE A 310 -14.40 -3.84 -1.99
CA ILE A 310 -13.98 -2.66 -2.76
C ILE A 310 -14.86 -1.45 -2.42
N ASP A 311 -16.19 -1.59 -2.44
CA ASP A 311 -17.11 -0.48 -2.12
C ASP A 311 -16.87 0.05 -0.69
N GLU A 312 -16.66 -0.86 0.25
CA GLU A 312 -16.42 -0.53 1.65
C GLU A 312 -15.08 0.19 1.86
N VAL A 313 -14.01 -0.19 1.16
CA VAL A 313 -12.72 0.52 1.18
C VAL A 313 -12.84 1.93 0.58
N TYR A 314 -13.53 2.07 -0.56
CA TYR A 314 -13.78 3.38 -1.16
C TYR A 314 -14.56 4.30 -0.22
N ARG A 315 -15.55 3.76 0.48
CA ARG A 315 -16.35 4.45 1.48
C ARG A 315 -15.50 4.87 2.68
N ALA A 316 -14.73 3.94 3.25
CA ALA A 316 -13.91 4.17 4.45
C ALA A 316 -12.80 5.21 4.21
N LEU A 317 -12.13 5.17 3.06
CA LEU A 317 -11.12 6.17 2.69
C LEU A 317 -11.72 7.51 2.26
N SER A 318 -13.05 7.63 2.20
CA SER A 318 -13.75 8.81 1.69
C SER A 318 -13.20 9.24 0.32
N MET A 319 -12.93 8.26 -0.56
CA MET A 319 -12.30 8.52 -1.84
C MET A 319 -13.25 9.37 -2.71
N ASN A 320 -12.88 10.63 -2.92
CA ASN A 320 -13.59 11.46 -3.87
C ASN A 320 -13.33 10.92 -5.29
N VAL A 321 -14.39 10.47 -5.97
CA VAL A 321 -14.35 9.98 -7.36
C VAL A 321 -14.67 11.09 -8.39
N THR A 322 -15.09 12.26 -7.91
CA THR A 322 -15.46 13.46 -8.70
C THR A 322 -14.38 14.56 -8.67
N VAL A 323 -13.12 14.19 -8.37
CA VAL A 323 -12.03 15.12 -8.02
C VAL A 323 -11.82 16.22 -9.06
N GLU A 324 -11.72 17.46 -8.58
CA GLU A 324 -11.26 18.62 -9.36
C GLU A 324 -9.82 18.41 -9.86
N GLN A 325 -9.56 18.78 -11.12
CA GLN A 325 -8.33 18.47 -11.85
C GLN A 325 -7.05 18.74 -11.01
N ASP A 326 -6.97 19.88 -10.32
CA ASP A 326 -5.74 20.35 -9.64
C ASP A 326 -5.27 19.50 -8.45
N LYS A 327 -6.16 18.68 -7.85
CA LYS A 327 -5.81 17.83 -6.70
C LYS A 327 -5.59 16.36 -7.07
N LEU A 328 -5.83 15.98 -8.33
CA LEU A 328 -5.84 14.59 -8.78
C LEU A 328 -4.48 13.91 -8.65
N MET A 329 -3.40 14.62 -9.01
CA MET A 329 -2.04 14.09 -9.01
C MET A 329 -1.54 13.76 -7.61
N ASN A 330 -1.96 14.56 -6.63
CA ASN A 330 -1.48 14.52 -5.25
C ASN A 330 -2.36 13.66 -4.33
N ASN A 331 -3.51 13.16 -4.81
CA ASN A 331 -4.37 12.30 -4.00
C ASN A 331 -3.74 10.89 -3.84
N PRO A 332 -3.27 10.51 -2.64
CA PRO A 332 -2.61 9.22 -2.42
C PRO A 332 -3.57 8.04 -2.51
N TYR A 333 -4.86 8.24 -2.24
CA TYR A 333 -5.86 7.17 -2.20
C TYR A 333 -6.24 6.66 -3.59
N ILE A 334 -6.11 7.49 -4.64
CA ILE A 334 -6.31 7.03 -6.03
C ILE A 334 -5.39 5.85 -6.34
N LEU A 335 -4.10 5.97 -5.98
CA LEU A 335 -3.13 4.89 -6.19
C LEU A 335 -3.55 3.65 -5.39
N LYS A 336 -3.89 3.79 -4.11
CA LYS A 336 -4.20 2.67 -3.21
C LYS A 336 -5.48 1.93 -3.66
N CYS A 337 -6.58 2.65 -3.87
CA CYS A 337 -7.85 2.05 -4.27
C CYS A 337 -7.80 1.39 -5.66
N PHE A 338 -7.24 2.07 -6.67
CA PHE A 338 -7.12 1.49 -8.01
C PHE A 338 -6.14 0.32 -8.03
N SER A 339 -5.10 0.36 -7.21
CA SER A 339 -4.17 -0.76 -7.08
C SER A 339 -4.84 -2.01 -6.53
N MET A 340 -5.60 -1.88 -5.45
CA MET A 340 -6.41 -2.96 -4.88
C MET A 340 -7.39 -3.51 -5.91
N GLN A 341 -8.20 -2.65 -6.51
CA GLN A 341 -9.23 -3.06 -7.46
C GLN A 341 -8.63 -3.75 -8.70
N ALA A 342 -7.52 -3.22 -9.22
CA ALA A 342 -6.80 -3.84 -10.34
C ALA A 342 -6.19 -5.20 -9.97
N ALA A 343 -5.77 -5.39 -8.72
CA ALA A 343 -5.21 -6.65 -8.25
C ALA A 343 -6.29 -7.73 -8.06
N LEU A 344 -7.46 -7.37 -7.51
CA LEU A 344 -8.54 -8.33 -7.25
C LEU A 344 -9.16 -8.91 -8.53
N GLY A 345 -9.16 -8.18 -9.64
CA GLY A 345 -9.57 -8.71 -10.94
C GLY A 345 -8.41 -9.15 -11.85
N PHE A 346 -7.20 -9.31 -11.30
CA PHE A 346 -6.03 -9.84 -12.01
C PHE A 346 -5.81 -11.32 -11.69
N LYS A 347 -5.81 -12.17 -12.71
CA LYS A 347 -5.57 -13.61 -12.55
C LYS A 347 -4.11 -13.97 -12.77
N ASN A 348 -3.60 -13.69 -13.96
CA ASN A 348 -2.20 -13.89 -14.32
C ASN A 348 -1.84 -13.00 -15.53
N ARG A 349 -0.57 -13.01 -15.93
CA ARG A 349 -0.04 -12.18 -17.02
C ARG A 349 -0.55 -12.57 -18.42
N LEU A 350 -1.01 -13.80 -18.61
CA LEU A 350 -1.43 -14.34 -19.90
C LEU A 350 -2.93 -14.10 -20.14
N GLU A 351 -3.70 -13.94 -19.07
CA GLU A 351 -5.12 -13.67 -19.11
C GLU A 351 -5.44 -12.17 -19.07
N ARG A 352 -6.55 -11.82 -19.72
CA ARG A 352 -7.10 -10.46 -19.71
C ARG A 352 -7.66 -10.12 -18.32
N ARG A 353 -7.49 -8.85 -17.90
CA ARG A 353 -8.20 -8.29 -16.75
C ARG A 353 -9.68 -8.08 -17.09
N ASN A 354 -10.58 -8.44 -16.18
CA ASN A 354 -11.99 -8.08 -16.34
C ASN A 354 -12.15 -6.54 -16.41
N LEU A 355 -13.29 -6.05 -16.90
CA LEU A 355 -13.51 -4.62 -17.12
C LEU A 355 -13.29 -3.79 -15.85
N ALA A 356 -13.84 -4.26 -14.73
CA ALA A 356 -13.70 -3.65 -13.40
C ALA A 356 -12.24 -3.54 -12.92
N ALA A 357 -11.32 -4.41 -13.35
CA ALA A 357 -9.89 -4.30 -13.04
C ALA A 357 -9.06 -3.64 -14.15
N ALA A 358 -9.51 -3.68 -15.40
CA ALA A 358 -8.84 -3.07 -16.53
C ALA A 358 -8.90 -1.53 -16.45
N VAL A 359 -10.05 -0.96 -16.07
CA VAL A 359 -10.25 0.48 -15.89
C VAL A 359 -9.26 1.07 -14.88
N PRO A 360 -9.19 0.61 -13.60
CA PRO A 360 -8.23 1.13 -12.64
C PRO A 360 -6.79 0.84 -13.04
N TRP A 361 -6.48 -0.32 -13.64
CA TRP A 361 -5.12 -0.63 -14.10
C TRP A 361 -4.63 0.35 -15.18
N LEU A 362 -5.45 0.64 -16.19
CA LEU A 362 -5.12 1.64 -17.21
C LEU A 362 -5.04 3.04 -16.59
N THR A 363 -5.95 3.37 -15.68
CA THR A 363 -5.95 4.67 -15.02
C THR A 363 -4.68 4.90 -14.20
N LEU A 364 -4.11 3.86 -13.60
CA LEU A 364 -2.79 3.91 -12.95
C LEU A 364 -1.65 4.18 -13.96
N GLN A 365 -1.73 3.62 -15.17
CA GLN A 365 -0.77 3.96 -16.24
C GLN A 365 -0.93 5.43 -16.66
N LEU A 366 -2.17 5.90 -16.86
CA LEU A 366 -2.46 7.29 -17.20
C LEU A 366 -1.96 8.28 -16.14
N ARG A 367 -2.14 7.94 -14.86
CA ARG A 367 -1.60 8.71 -13.72
C ARG A 367 -0.09 8.78 -13.80
N GLN A 368 0.59 7.66 -14.01
CA GLN A 368 2.05 7.63 -14.10
C GLN A 368 2.57 8.49 -15.26
N ILE A 369 1.97 8.37 -16.45
CA ILE A 369 2.33 9.18 -17.62
C ILE A 369 2.10 10.66 -17.33
N SER A 370 0.99 11.01 -16.69
CA SER A 370 0.70 12.38 -16.29
C SER A 370 1.77 12.94 -15.34
N ILE A 371 2.22 12.18 -14.34
CA ILE A 371 3.27 12.62 -13.39
C ILE A 371 4.58 12.84 -14.14
N LEU A 372 4.94 11.92 -15.03
CA LEU A 372 6.14 12.02 -15.87
C LEU A 372 6.11 13.27 -16.75
N LEU A 373 4.99 13.53 -17.42
CA LEU A 373 4.84 14.72 -18.26
C LEU A 373 4.88 16.01 -17.44
N THR A 374 4.19 16.06 -16.30
CA THR A 374 4.24 17.22 -15.38
C THR A 374 5.66 17.48 -14.88
N TYR A 375 6.41 16.43 -14.54
CA TYR A 375 7.81 16.54 -14.16
C TYR A 375 8.61 17.24 -15.25
N ILE A 376 8.56 16.74 -16.49
CA ILE A 376 9.33 17.30 -17.63
C ILE A 376 8.90 18.74 -17.92
N LEU A 377 7.60 19.04 -17.90
CA LEU A 377 7.11 20.41 -18.11
C LEU A 377 7.58 21.38 -17.03
N HIS A 378 7.74 20.92 -15.78
CA HIS A 378 8.31 21.73 -14.72
C HIS A 378 9.78 22.08 -15.00
N PHE A 379 10.58 21.13 -15.52
CA PHE A 379 11.96 21.43 -15.97
C PHE A 379 11.96 22.46 -17.10
N ASN A 380 11.08 22.30 -18.09
CA ASN A 380 10.98 23.23 -19.22
C ASN A 380 10.69 24.69 -18.77
N LYS A 381 10.03 24.88 -17.61
CA LYS A 381 9.69 26.21 -17.07
C LYS A 381 10.75 26.80 -16.13
N ALA A 382 11.61 25.99 -15.51
CA ALA A 382 12.48 26.41 -14.43
C ALA A 382 13.76 27.19 -14.86
N GLY A 383 13.98 27.39 -16.16
CA GLY A 383 15.13 28.16 -16.66
C GLY A 383 16.47 27.40 -16.63
N ALA A 384 17.50 28.04 -17.19
CA ALA A 384 18.74 27.45 -17.70
C ALA A 384 19.74 26.85 -16.67
N ASP A 385 19.41 26.81 -15.37
CA ASP A 385 20.41 26.56 -14.31
C ASP A 385 20.28 25.20 -13.59
N VAL A 386 19.39 24.31 -14.04
CA VAL A 386 19.16 23.02 -13.36
C VAL A 386 19.09 21.87 -14.37
N GLU A 387 20.19 21.12 -14.46
CA GLU A 387 20.33 19.77 -15.04
C GLU A 387 19.84 19.60 -16.51
N CYS A 388 20.79 19.30 -17.42
CA CYS A 388 20.51 19.00 -18.84
C CYS A 388 19.45 17.90 -19.00
N TYR A 389 18.65 17.96 -20.08
CA TYR A 389 17.72 16.89 -20.47
C TYR A 389 18.48 15.55 -20.59
N ASP A 390 18.40 14.76 -19.54
CA ASP A 390 19.06 13.48 -19.46
C ASP A 390 18.50 12.53 -20.54
N PRO A 391 19.35 11.92 -21.40
CA PRO A 391 18.91 11.03 -22.47
C PRO A 391 18.02 9.89 -21.98
N GLU A 392 18.26 9.37 -20.77
CA GLU A 392 17.49 8.26 -20.22
C GLU A 392 16.07 8.68 -19.83
N THR A 393 15.94 9.86 -19.22
CA THR A 393 14.65 10.50 -18.95
C THR A 393 13.85 10.71 -20.23
N LEU A 394 14.51 11.19 -21.30
CA LEU A 394 13.87 11.36 -22.61
C LEU A 394 13.44 10.02 -23.24
N ARG A 395 14.22 8.94 -23.08
CA ARG A 395 13.81 7.60 -23.56
C ARG A 395 12.57 7.07 -22.85
N ILE A 396 12.52 7.21 -21.53
CA ILE A 396 11.34 6.85 -20.73
C ILE A 396 10.13 7.66 -21.22
N THR A 397 10.32 8.95 -21.47
CA THR A 397 9.29 9.83 -22.02
C THR A 397 8.80 9.36 -23.38
N LEU A 398 9.72 9.02 -24.30
CA LEU A 398 9.40 8.59 -25.65
C LEU A 398 8.48 7.35 -25.67
N GLY A 399 8.81 6.33 -24.89
CA GLY A 399 7.96 5.13 -24.83
C GLY A 399 6.58 5.42 -24.24
N ASN A 400 6.51 6.24 -23.17
CA ASN A 400 5.23 6.64 -22.58
C ASN A 400 4.39 7.52 -23.53
N VAL A 401 5.01 8.38 -24.34
CA VAL A 401 4.33 9.17 -25.38
C VAL A 401 3.77 8.26 -26.47
N LYS A 402 4.55 7.29 -26.97
CA LYS A 402 4.08 6.29 -27.95
C LYS A 402 2.89 5.52 -27.42
N TRP A 403 3.00 5.02 -26.18
CA TRP A 403 1.94 4.25 -25.53
C TRP A 403 0.67 5.08 -25.33
N ALA A 404 0.80 6.34 -24.89
CA ALA A 404 -0.34 7.24 -24.71
C ALA A 404 -1.05 7.58 -26.02
N LEU A 405 -0.29 7.81 -27.10
CA LEU A 405 -0.86 8.06 -28.42
C LEU A 405 -1.58 6.83 -28.97
N ASP A 406 -1.00 5.65 -28.83
CA ASP A 406 -1.64 4.41 -29.27
C ASP A 406 -2.89 4.08 -28.44
N LEU A 407 -2.90 4.38 -27.13
CA LEU A 407 -4.10 4.28 -26.32
C LEU A 407 -5.20 5.25 -26.79
N ALA A 408 -4.85 6.50 -27.14
CA ALA A 408 -5.81 7.46 -27.66
C ALA A 408 -6.41 6.98 -29.01
N LYS A 409 -5.58 6.41 -29.87
CA LYS A 409 -6.02 5.81 -31.15
C LYS A 409 -6.94 4.61 -30.91
N TYR A 410 -6.57 3.69 -30.02
CA TYR A 410 -7.39 2.54 -29.61
C TYR A 410 -8.75 3.00 -29.07
N ILE A 411 -8.79 4.02 -28.20
CA ILE A 411 -10.04 4.54 -27.65
C ILE A 411 -10.95 5.06 -28.77
N VAL A 412 -10.40 5.80 -29.74
CA VAL A 412 -11.21 6.32 -30.86
C VAL A 412 -11.68 5.21 -31.79
N ASP A 413 -10.84 4.21 -32.06
CA ASP A 413 -11.17 3.04 -32.89
C ASP A 413 -12.30 2.21 -32.26
N ASP A 414 -12.18 1.87 -30.98
CA ASP A 414 -13.19 1.15 -30.21
C ASP A 414 -14.53 1.92 -30.19
N LEU A 415 -14.50 3.25 -30.06
CA LEU A 415 -15.72 4.07 -30.12
C LEU A 415 -16.35 4.08 -31.52
N PHE A 416 -15.55 4.02 -32.59
CA PHE A 416 -16.07 3.88 -33.96
C PHE A 416 -16.78 2.54 -34.12
N GLU A 417 -16.18 1.45 -33.66
CA GLU A 417 -16.79 0.12 -33.70
C GLU A 417 -18.11 0.07 -32.92
N ILE A 418 -18.15 0.61 -31.70
CA ILE A 418 -19.36 0.65 -30.87
C ILE A 418 -20.47 1.48 -31.53
N SER A 419 -20.13 2.62 -32.12
CA SER A 419 -21.08 3.48 -32.84
C SER A 419 -21.67 2.77 -34.07
N ASP A 420 -20.85 2.01 -34.82
CA ASP A 420 -21.30 1.25 -35.99
C ASP A 420 -22.23 0.09 -35.59
N ASN A 421 -21.91 -0.60 -34.49
CA ASN A 421 -22.77 -1.64 -33.91
C ASN A 421 -24.13 -1.08 -33.42
N LEU A 422 -24.16 0.13 -32.86
CA LEU A 422 -25.40 0.81 -32.48
C LEU A 422 -26.27 1.13 -33.71
N ASN A 423 -25.67 1.69 -34.76
CA ASN A 423 -26.41 2.11 -35.96
C ASN A 423 -26.98 0.90 -36.72
N SER A 424 -26.24 -0.21 -36.79
CA SER A 424 -26.72 -1.44 -37.43
C SER A 424 -27.91 -2.06 -36.69
N GLN A 425 -27.92 -2.08 -35.36
CA GLN A 425 -29.06 -2.61 -34.60
C GLN A 425 -30.30 -1.71 -34.63
N SER A 426 -30.13 -0.39 -34.75
CA SER A 426 -31.28 0.53 -34.90
C SER A 426 -32.11 0.26 -36.17
N SER A 427 -31.52 -0.43 -37.16
CA SER A 427 -32.18 -0.83 -38.40
C SER A 427 -32.92 -2.18 -38.31
N SER A 428 -32.64 -3.00 -37.29
CA SER A 428 -33.32 -4.27 -37.02
C SER A 428 -34.28 -4.10 -35.84
N GLN A 429 -35.56 -3.85 -36.13
CA GLN A 429 -36.63 -3.89 -35.13
C GLN A 429 -36.81 -5.33 -34.60
N ASP A 430 -36.03 -5.76 -33.62
CA ASP A 430 -36.41 -6.90 -32.79
C ASP A 430 -35.61 -6.96 -31.47
N SER A 431 -36.34 -7.27 -30.38
CA SER A 431 -35.89 -7.67 -29.04
C SER A 431 -35.47 -6.59 -28.01
N GLY A 432 -36.47 -6.04 -27.31
CA GLY A 432 -36.33 -5.15 -26.16
C GLY A 432 -35.95 -5.82 -24.84
N SER A 433 -34.77 -6.43 -24.70
CA SER A 433 -34.29 -6.85 -23.35
C SER A 433 -32.78 -6.87 -23.09
N SER A 434 -31.93 -6.36 -23.99
CA SER A 434 -30.46 -6.39 -23.80
C SER A 434 -29.71 -5.10 -24.18
N SER A 435 -30.35 -3.93 -24.16
CA SER A 435 -29.69 -2.67 -24.58
C SER A 435 -28.62 -2.16 -23.61
N GLY A 436 -28.65 -2.57 -22.32
CA GLY A 436 -27.77 -2.02 -21.29
C GLY A 436 -26.29 -2.45 -21.39
N LYS A 437 -26.02 -3.67 -21.87
CA LYS A 437 -24.65 -4.24 -21.94
C LYS A 437 -23.89 -3.89 -23.22
N LEU A 438 -24.55 -3.34 -24.24
CA LEU A 438 -23.94 -3.15 -25.56
C LEU A 438 -22.91 -1.99 -25.57
N TYR A 439 -23.05 -1.02 -24.66
CA TYR A 439 -22.20 0.18 -24.61
C TYR A 439 -21.14 0.13 -23.52
N GLU A 440 -21.10 -0.95 -22.72
CA GLU A 440 -20.18 -1.12 -21.60
C GLU A 440 -18.81 -1.61 -22.11
N SER A 441 -18.07 -0.69 -22.73
CA SER A 441 -16.69 -0.92 -23.17
C SER A 441 -15.67 -0.22 -22.28
N LEU A 442 -14.43 -0.70 -22.33
CA LEU A 442 -13.30 -0.08 -21.64
C LEU A 442 -13.12 1.38 -22.06
N SER A 443 -13.17 1.66 -23.37
CA SER A 443 -12.99 3.01 -23.90
C SER A 443 -14.11 3.94 -23.48
N THR A 444 -15.35 3.47 -23.52
CA THR A 444 -16.52 4.24 -23.06
C THR A 444 -16.35 4.63 -21.60
N ILE A 445 -16.09 3.67 -20.71
CA ILE A 445 -15.93 3.93 -19.27
C ILE A 445 -14.77 4.88 -19.00
N LEU A 446 -13.63 4.75 -19.69
CA LEU A 446 -12.48 5.65 -19.52
C LEU A 446 -12.80 7.11 -19.89
N ILE A 447 -13.59 7.35 -20.94
CA ILE A 447 -13.93 8.71 -21.36
C ILE A 447 -15.08 9.31 -20.54
N ILE A 448 -16.01 8.52 -20.02
CA ILE A 448 -17.12 9.07 -19.21
C ILE A 448 -16.75 9.26 -17.74
N SER A 449 -15.91 8.39 -17.17
CA SER A 449 -15.49 8.47 -15.77
C SER A 449 -14.60 9.69 -15.52
N SER A 450 -14.85 10.41 -14.43
CA SER A 450 -14.17 11.68 -14.13
C SER A 450 -12.64 11.56 -14.02
N ILE A 451 -12.13 10.60 -13.24
CA ILE A 451 -10.70 10.42 -12.97
C ILE A 451 -9.88 10.06 -14.24
N PRO A 452 -10.15 8.95 -14.96
CA PRO A 452 -9.37 8.61 -16.16
C PRO A 452 -9.44 9.68 -17.23
N ARG A 453 -10.62 10.26 -17.49
CA ARG A 453 -10.76 11.38 -18.43
C ARG A 453 -9.90 12.58 -18.06
N SER A 454 -9.80 12.90 -16.77
CA SER A 454 -8.95 14.00 -16.30
C SER A 454 -7.46 13.73 -16.57
N PHE A 455 -6.98 12.51 -16.35
CA PHE A 455 -5.61 12.13 -16.72
C PHE A 455 -5.40 12.15 -18.24
N LEU A 456 -6.35 11.66 -19.05
CA LEU A 456 -6.27 11.74 -20.52
C LEU A 456 -6.07 13.19 -21.00
N ARG A 457 -6.75 14.16 -20.36
CA ARG A 457 -6.57 15.58 -20.64
C ARG A 457 -5.23 16.14 -20.19
N TYR A 458 -4.75 15.74 -19.02
CA TYR A 458 -3.41 16.09 -18.57
C TYR A 458 -2.36 15.61 -19.57
N ILE A 459 -2.55 14.42 -20.14
CA ILE A 459 -1.69 13.89 -21.19
C ILE A 459 -1.79 14.76 -22.46
N CYS A 460 -2.98 15.12 -22.95
CA CYS A 460 -3.12 16.04 -24.10
C CYS A 460 -2.35 17.36 -23.90
N ARG A 461 -2.50 17.98 -22.71
CA ARG A 461 -1.75 19.19 -22.32
C ARG A 461 -0.24 18.94 -22.29
N GLY A 462 0.18 17.79 -21.75
CA GLY A 462 1.56 17.33 -21.68
C GLY A 462 2.20 17.16 -23.07
N LEU A 463 1.51 16.49 -24.00
CA LEU A 463 1.97 16.28 -25.37
C LEU A 463 2.19 17.62 -26.10
N ARG A 464 1.24 18.57 -26.00
CA ARG A 464 1.42 19.93 -26.55
C ARG A 464 2.59 20.67 -25.88
N GLY A 465 2.73 20.52 -24.57
CA GLY A 465 3.82 21.11 -23.81
C GLY A 465 5.20 20.57 -24.18
N LEU A 466 5.33 19.31 -24.58
CA LEU A 466 6.58 18.73 -25.11
C LEU A 466 6.96 19.36 -26.45
N THR A 467 6.01 19.48 -27.38
CA THR A 467 6.24 20.12 -28.69
C THR A 467 6.68 21.58 -28.53
N ASN A 468 6.03 22.32 -27.63
CA ASN A 468 6.41 23.71 -27.32
C ASN A 468 7.75 23.79 -26.57
N GLY A 469 8.00 22.85 -25.66
CA GLY A 469 9.21 22.76 -24.87
C GLY A 469 10.45 22.52 -25.74
N PHE A 470 10.35 21.67 -26.75
CA PHE A 470 11.45 21.40 -27.68
C PHE A 470 11.89 22.65 -28.45
N ARG A 471 10.94 23.51 -28.88
CA ARG A 471 11.24 24.77 -29.58
C ARG A 471 12.05 25.75 -28.71
N ASN A 472 11.86 25.69 -27.39
CA ASN A 472 12.52 26.56 -26.42
C ASN A 472 13.71 25.88 -25.73
N ALA A 473 14.02 24.63 -26.06
CA ALA A 473 15.08 23.88 -25.40
C ALA A 473 16.46 24.38 -25.86
N MET A 474 17.24 24.93 -24.92
CA MET A 474 18.63 25.32 -25.13
C MET A 474 19.56 24.28 -24.47
N ASN A 475 20.79 24.15 -24.95
CA ASN A 475 21.84 23.29 -24.36
C ASN A 475 21.51 21.78 -24.30
N LEU A 476 20.86 21.24 -25.35
CA LEU A 476 20.69 19.80 -25.52
C LEU A 476 22.00 19.15 -25.99
N SER A 477 22.36 18.01 -25.39
CA SER A 477 23.37 17.13 -25.98
C SER A 477 22.89 16.59 -27.35
N ASN A 478 23.80 16.14 -28.22
CA ASN A 478 23.41 15.56 -29.51
C ASN A 478 22.45 14.36 -29.35
N GLU A 479 22.69 13.51 -28.35
CA GLU A 479 21.84 12.37 -28.03
C GLU A 479 20.46 12.80 -27.51
N SER A 480 20.42 13.76 -26.58
CA SER A 480 19.18 14.33 -26.05
C SER A 480 18.36 15.00 -27.16
N TYR A 481 19.01 15.73 -28.06
CA TYR A 481 18.37 16.38 -29.21
C TYR A 481 17.71 15.35 -30.14
N GLN A 482 18.42 14.27 -30.49
CA GLN A 482 17.88 13.21 -31.34
C GLN A 482 16.63 12.57 -30.72
N ILE A 483 16.67 12.23 -29.43
CA ILE A 483 15.55 11.58 -28.74
C ILE A 483 14.38 12.56 -28.61
N TYR A 484 14.62 13.82 -28.22
CA TYR A 484 13.55 14.80 -28.05
C TYR A 484 12.91 15.17 -29.41
N SER A 485 13.71 15.30 -30.47
CA SER A 485 13.21 15.47 -31.83
C SER A 485 12.29 14.29 -32.22
N GLN A 486 12.72 13.06 -31.94
CA GLN A 486 11.90 11.86 -32.17
C GLN A 486 10.57 11.89 -31.39
N ILE A 487 10.57 12.35 -30.14
CA ILE A 487 9.33 12.54 -29.36
C ILE A 487 8.38 13.48 -30.09
N VAL A 488 8.89 14.64 -30.54
CA VAL A 488 8.07 15.63 -31.25
C VAL A 488 7.55 15.06 -32.57
N THR A 489 8.39 14.40 -33.35
CA THR A 489 8.00 13.74 -34.61
C THR A 489 6.85 12.76 -34.39
N VAL A 490 6.96 11.88 -33.38
CA VAL A 490 5.91 10.92 -33.04
C VAL A 490 4.58 11.60 -32.69
N ILE A 491 4.61 12.76 -32.02
CA ILE A 491 3.42 13.53 -31.69
C ILE A 491 2.83 14.20 -32.95
N THR A 492 3.66 14.85 -33.76
CA THR A 492 3.20 15.63 -34.92
C THR A 492 2.72 14.75 -36.07
N GLU A 493 3.35 13.59 -36.28
CA GLU A 493 3.05 12.65 -37.35
C GLU A 493 1.98 11.61 -36.95
N SER A 494 1.50 11.63 -35.71
CA SER A 494 0.40 10.77 -35.27
C SER A 494 -0.81 10.91 -36.20
N ALA A 495 -1.39 9.77 -36.58
CA ALA A 495 -2.59 9.68 -37.42
C ALA A 495 -3.82 10.29 -36.75
N LEU A 496 -3.92 10.17 -35.42
CA LEU A 496 -4.87 10.92 -34.61
C LEU A 496 -4.18 12.16 -34.05
N LYS A 497 -4.65 13.34 -34.45
CA LYS A 497 -4.12 14.62 -33.94
C LYS A 497 -4.56 14.84 -32.51
N VAL A 498 -3.64 15.36 -31.68
CA VAL A 498 -3.90 15.63 -30.26
C VAL A 498 -5.09 16.57 -30.06
N ASP A 499 -5.23 17.58 -30.92
CA ASP A 499 -6.34 18.54 -30.84
C ASP A 499 -7.71 17.89 -31.11
N VAL A 500 -7.78 16.93 -32.03
CA VAL A 500 -9.01 16.15 -32.34
C VAL A 500 -9.40 15.30 -31.13
N TYR A 501 -8.41 14.62 -30.53
CA TYR A 501 -8.66 13.81 -29.33
C TYR A 501 -9.05 14.68 -28.12
N GLU A 502 -8.42 15.85 -27.94
CA GLU A 502 -8.79 16.78 -26.87
C GLU A 502 -10.20 17.35 -27.07
N LYS A 503 -10.59 17.64 -28.33
CA LYS A 503 -11.94 18.05 -28.69
C LYS A 503 -12.96 16.97 -28.31
N LEU A 504 -12.70 15.70 -28.62
CA LEU A 504 -13.53 14.56 -28.18
C LEU A 504 -13.73 14.59 -26.65
N LEU A 505 -12.65 14.65 -25.87
CA LEU A 505 -12.72 14.66 -24.41
C LEU A 505 -13.49 15.88 -23.87
N ALA A 506 -13.42 17.02 -24.55
CA ALA A 506 -14.16 18.23 -24.22
C ALA A 506 -15.66 18.13 -24.47
N THR A 507 -16.06 17.58 -25.61
CA THR A 507 -17.47 17.34 -25.89
C THR A 507 -18.06 16.32 -24.90
N VAL A 508 -17.32 15.24 -24.61
CA VAL A 508 -17.72 14.22 -23.63
C VAL A 508 -17.90 14.80 -22.22
N GLU A 509 -17.08 15.77 -21.80
CA GLU A 509 -17.29 16.50 -20.54
C GLU A 509 -18.56 17.32 -20.53
N SER A 510 -18.86 18.03 -21.61
CA SER A 510 -20.11 18.75 -21.73
C SER A 510 -21.30 17.80 -21.61
N ASP A 511 -21.27 16.68 -22.33
CA ASP A 511 -22.36 15.69 -22.36
C ASP A 511 -22.59 15.06 -20.97
N VAL A 512 -21.52 14.65 -20.28
CA VAL A 512 -21.61 14.11 -18.91
C VAL A 512 -22.12 15.16 -17.93
N LYS A 513 -21.64 16.41 -18.02
CA LYS A 513 -22.10 17.51 -17.16
C LYS A 513 -23.59 17.79 -17.37
N HIS A 514 -24.05 17.81 -18.62
CA HIS A 514 -25.46 18.02 -18.95
C HIS A 514 -26.34 16.86 -18.48
N ALA A 515 -25.88 15.62 -18.59
CA ALA A 515 -26.63 14.46 -18.11
C ALA A 515 -26.91 14.55 -16.60
N TYR A 516 -25.89 14.86 -15.79
CA TYR A 516 -26.08 15.08 -14.36
C TYR A 516 -26.98 16.30 -14.05
N GLN A 517 -26.80 17.41 -14.76
CA GLN A 517 -27.62 18.61 -14.57
C GLN A 517 -29.10 18.35 -14.89
N ASN A 518 -29.39 17.64 -15.99
CA ASN A 518 -30.74 17.31 -16.41
C ASN A 518 -31.43 16.34 -15.44
N ALA A 519 -30.66 15.49 -14.77
CA ALA A 519 -31.16 14.63 -13.70
C ALA A 519 -31.30 15.34 -12.34
N GLY A 520 -30.91 16.62 -12.24
CA GLY A 520 -30.98 17.39 -11.00
C GLY A 520 -29.88 17.09 -9.98
N PHE A 521 -28.80 16.41 -10.37
CA PHE A 521 -27.72 16.00 -9.47
C PHE A 521 -26.79 17.18 -9.14
N ASN A 522 -26.57 17.44 -7.85
CA ASN A 522 -25.55 18.36 -7.37
C ASN A 522 -24.15 17.70 -7.37
N ASN A 523 -23.11 18.41 -6.93
CA ASN A 523 -21.75 17.84 -6.92
C ASN A 523 -21.58 16.65 -5.95
N ALA A 524 -22.32 16.61 -4.84
CA ALA A 524 -22.26 15.50 -3.89
C ALA A 524 -22.98 14.25 -4.43
N ASP A 525 -24.12 14.44 -5.12
CA ASP A 525 -24.92 13.34 -5.67
C ASP A 525 -24.18 12.58 -6.79
N ARG A 526 -23.19 13.22 -7.44
CA ARG A 526 -22.37 12.61 -8.50
C ARG A 526 -21.43 11.53 -7.98
N ALA A 527 -21.08 11.52 -6.69
CA ALA A 527 -20.09 10.59 -6.16
C ALA A 527 -20.56 9.13 -6.26
N ALA A 528 -21.85 8.86 -6.02
CA ALA A 528 -22.37 7.49 -6.06
C ALA A 528 -22.39 6.89 -7.50
N PRO A 529 -22.94 7.57 -8.53
CA PRO A 529 -22.87 7.09 -9.91
C PRO A 529 -21.43 6.93 -10.42
N GLU A 530 -20.53 7.87 -10.15
CA GLU A 530 -19.12 7.76 -10.56
C GLU A 530 -18.42 6.58 -9.87
N ARG A 531 -18.76 6.30 -8.61
CA ARG A 531 -18.21 5.16 -7.87
C ARG A 531 -18.71 3.85 -8.46
N ASP A 532 -20.01 3.73 -8.72
CA ASP A 532 -20.62 2.56 -9.35
C ASP A 532 -19.98 2.28 -10.72
N LEU A 533 -19.83 3.32 -11.54
CA LEU A 533 -19.18 3.28 -12.84
C LEU A 533 -17.74 2.74 -12.76
N LEU A 534 -16.96 3.21 -11.78
CA LEU A 534 -15.57 2.79 -11.61
C LEU A 534 -15.45 1.38 -11.03
N ILE A 535 -16.26 1.03 -10.02
CA ILE A 535 -16.16 -0.26 -9.31
C ILE A 535 -16.73 -1.40 -10.14
N ASN A 536 -17.93 -1.20 -10.69
CA ASN A 536 -18.67 -2.27 -11.36
C ASN A 536 -18.39 -2.30 -12.87
N GLY A 537 -17.90 -1.19 -13.43
CA GLY A 537 -17.75 -1.06 -14.88
C GLY A 537 -19.10 -1.03 -15.60
N SER A 538 -20.18 -0.69 -14.90
CA SER A 538 -21.53 -0.56 -15.43
C SER A 538 -21.88 0.90 -15.62
N ILE A 539 -22.63 1.22 -16.68
CA ILE A 539 -23.01 2.62 -16.96
C ILE A 539 -24.27 2.96 -16.15
N PRO A 540 -24.20 3.88 -15.15
CA PRO A 540 -25.36 4.25 -14.34
C PRO A 540 -26.47 4.87 -15.20
N PRO A 541 -27.76 4.71 -14.84
CA PRO A 541 -28.88 5.22 -15.62
C PRO A 541 -28.79 6.72 -15.93
N VAL A 542 -28.26 7.52 -15.00
CA VAL A 542 -28.07 8.97 -15.18
C VAL A 542 -27.08 9.32 -16.30
N LEU A 543 -26.13 8.45 -16.64
CA LEU A 543 -25.14 8.66 -17.70
C LEU A 543 -25.53 8.07 -19.05
N GLN A 544 -26.58 7.26 -19.13
CA GLN A 544 -27.08 6.67 -20.39
C GLN A 544 -27.39 7.73 -21.47
N PRO A 545 -28.00 8.89 -21.14
CA PRO A 545 -28.21 9.95 -22.14
C PRO A 545 -26.90 10.54 -22.69
N ALA A 546 -25.86 10.65 -21.86
CA ALA A 546 -24.55 11.13 -22.30
C ALA A 546 -23.90 10.12 -23.25
N VAL A 547 -23.91 8.83 -22.91
CA VAL A 547 -23.35 7.76 -23.77
C VAL A 547 -24.06 7.73 -25.12
N THR A 548 -25.38 7.85 -25.13
CA THR A 548 -26.17 7.93 -26.37
C THR A 548 -25.78 9.15 -27.21
N ALA A 549 -25.65 10.33 -26.60
CA ALA A 549 -25.23 11.55 -27.30
C ALA A 549 -23.81 11.42 -27.87
N ILE A 550 -22.89 10.82 -27.12
CA ILE A 550 -21.51 10.60 -27.54
C ILE A 550 -21.48 9.71 -28.79
N LEU A 551 -22.14 8.55 -28.74
CA LEU A 551 -22.10 7.57 -29.83
C LEU A 551 -22.84 8.04 -31.10
N THR A 552 -23.89 8.87 -30.97
CA THR A 552 -24.72 9.31 -32.09
C THR A 552 -24.35 10.67 -32.66
N LYS A 553 -23.66 11.53 -31.90
CA LYS A 553 -23.30 12.89 -32.34
C LYS A 553 -21.80 13.12 -32.31
N THR A 554 -21.17 12.86 -31.17
CA THR A 554 -19.75 13.18 -30.95
C THR A 554 -18.83 12.28 -31.77
N VAL A 555 -19.06 10.97 -31.76
CA VAL A 555 -18.26 10.00 -32.51
C VAL A 555 -18.33 10.24 -34.02
N PRO A 556 -19.51 10.45 -34.66
CA PRO A 556 -19.59 10.84 -36.06
C PRO A 556 -18.86 12.14 -36.41
N MET A 557 -18.89 13.14 -35.51
CA MET A 557 -18.13 14.38 -35.71
C MET A 557 -16.62 14.10 -35.75
N ILE A 558 -16.10 13.31 -34.81
CA ILE A 558 -14.68 12.94 -34.76
C ILE A 558 -14.26 12.07 -35.95
N ARG A 559 -15.17 11.23 -36.46
CA ARG A 559 -14.93 10.40 -37.65
C ARG A 559 -14.58 11.24 -38.89
N ASN A 560 -15.10 12.46 -39.00
CA ASN A 560 -14.77 13.36 -40.12
C ASN A 560 -13.37 13.99 -40.00
N GLU A 561 -12.76 13.95 -38.81
CA GLU A 561 -11.47 14.57 -38.51
C GLU A 561 -10.34 13.55 -38.29
N ALA A 562 -10.67 12.26 -38.25
CA ALA A 562 -9.74 11.14 -38.09
C ALA A 562 -9.83 10.20 -39.31
N ASN A 563 -8.79 9.39 -39.55
CA ASN A 563 -8.81 8.36 -40.60
C ASN A 563 -9.20 7.00 -39.99
N PRO A 564 -10.45 6.51 -40.16
CA PRO A 564 -10.90 5.30 -39.50
C PRO A 564 -10.16 4.05 -39.98
N MET A 565 -9.83 3.98 -41.27
CA MET A 565 -9.12 2.83 -41.85
C MET A 565 -7.72 2.67 -41.27
N TYR A 566 -7.01 3.79 -41.03
CA TYR A 566 -5.69 3.74 -40.43
C TYR A 566 -5.75 3.24 -38.98
N LEU A 567 -6.73 3.71 -38.21
CA LEU A 567 -6.90 3.31 -36.81
C LEU A 567 -7.23 1.81 -36.72
N PHE A 568 -8.19 1.35 -37.50
CA PHE A 568 -8.63 -0.05 -37.52
C PHE A 568 -7.52 -1.05 -37.89
N LEU A 569 -6.59 -0.67 -38.77
CA LEU A 569 -5.49 -1.54 -39.20
C LEU A 569 -4.32 -1.59 -38.21
N GLN A 570 -4.28 -0.72 -37.21
CA GLN A 570 -3.16 -0.62 -36.29
C GLN A 570 -3.18 -1.76 -35.26
N ASP A 571 -1.99 -2.26 -34.88
CA ASP A 571 -1.85 -3.27 -33.84
C ASP A 571 -1.77 -2.63 -32.45
N TYR A 572 -2.81 -2.82 -31.65
CA TYR A 572 -2.92 -2.35 -30.27
C TYR A 572 -2.56 -3.40 -29.22
N SER A 573 -2.08 -4.59 -29.61
CA SER A 573 -1.80 -5.72 -28.70
C SER A 573 -0.88 -5.34 -27.54
N TRP A 574 0.09 -4.45 -27.79
CA TRP A 574 1.03 -3.98 -26.77
C TRP A 574 0.42 -3.07 -25.70
N LEU A 575 -0.80 -2.57 -25.88
CA LEU A 575 -1.50 -1.85 -24.81
C LEU A 575 -1.92 -2.80 -23.68
N GLY A 576 -2.03 -4.10 -23.97
CA GLY A 576 -2.43 -5.13 -23.00
C GLY A 576 -3.93 -5.14 -22.68
N VAL A 577 -4.77 -4.56 -23.56
CA VAL A 577 -6.22 -4.38 -23.35
C VAL A 577 -7.08 -5.29 -24.22
N GLY A 578 -6.62 -5.65 -25.42
CA GLY A 578 -7.39 -6.46 -26.38
C GLY A 578 -7.55 -7.92 -25.96
N ASP A 579 -8.59 -8.57 -26.46
CA ASP A 579 -8.92 -10.00 -26.26
C ASP A 579 -8.86 -10.82 -27.55
N ASP A 580 -8.33 -10.22 -28.62
CA ASP A 580 -8.20 -10.90 -29.89
C ASP A 580 -7.00 -11.86 -29.89
N LYS A 581 -7.01 -12.78 -30.87
CA LYS A 581 -5.94 -13.76 -31.03
C LYS A 581 -4.56 -13.11 -31.19
N ARG A 582 -4.49 -11.89 -31.73
CA ARG A 582 -3.23 -11.15 -31.85
C ARG A 582 -2.70 -10.72 -30.47
N ALA A 583 -3.55 -10.15 -29.61
CA ALA A 583 -3.20 -9.83 -28.24
C ALA A 583 -2.75 -11.07 -27.45
N ASP A 584 -3.41 -12.21 -27.63
CA ASP A 584 -3.02 -13.47 -27.00
C ASP A 584 -1.63 -13.93 -27.45
N LEU A 585 -1.36 -13.95 -28.76
CA LEU A 585 -0.04 -14.28 -29.30
C LEU A 585 1.03 -13.30 -28.83
N PHE A 586 0.69 -12.02 -28.72
CA PHE A 586 1.59 -10.99 -28.23
C PHE A 586 2.04 -11.27 -26.78
N ARG A 587 1.11 -11.62 -25.86
CA ARG A 587 1.44 -11.92 -24.44
C ARG A 587 2.37 -13.12 -24.26
N HIS A 588 2.40 -14.03 -25.23
CA HIS A 588 3.29 -15.20 -25.24
C HIS A 588 4.67 -14.89 -25.82
N LYS A 589 4.79 -13.86 -26.66
CA LYS A 589 6.04 -13.52 -27.36
C LYS A 589 6.79 -12.35 -26.74
N TYR A 590 6.09 -11.45 -26.07
CA TYR A 590 6.65 -10.21 -25.57
C TYR A 590 6.23 -9.92 -24.12
N GLU A 591 7.16 -9.35 -23.38
CA GLU A 591 6.89 -8.59 -22.16
C GLU A 591 7.08 -7.09 -22.44
N ILE A 592 6.55 -6.25 -21.57
CA ILE A 592 6.66 -4.79 -21.69
C ILE A 592 7.31 -4.27 -20.44
N ASP A 593 8.39 -3.51 -20.61
CA ASP A 593 8.91 -2.66 -19.53
C ASP A 593 7.83 -1.63 -19.19
N ILE A 594 7.19 -1.76 -18.03
CA ILE A 594 6.02 -0.95 -17.66
C ILE A 594 6.37 0.52 -17.43
N LEU A 595 7.63 0.82 -17.09
CA LEU A 595 8.11 2.17 -16.81
C LEU A 595 8.56 2.86 -18.08
N ARG A 596 9.33 2.18 -18.92
CA ARG A 596 9.87 2.71 -20.18
C ARG A 596 8.91 2.58 -21.35
N LYS A 597 7.93 1.67 -21.26
CA LYS A 597 7.06 1.23 -22.35
C LYS A 597 7.85 0.75 -23.57
N VAL A 598 8.73 -0.23 -23.34
CA VAL A 598 9.56 -0.86 -24.36
C VAL A 598 9.26 -2.36 -24.42
N LEU A 599 9.24 -2.92 -25.63
CA LEU A 599 9.02 -4.34 -25.86
C LEU A 599 10.27 -5.15 -25.48
N ILE A 600 10.07 -6.22 -24.74
CA ILE A 600 11.07 -7.20 -24.34
C ILE A 600 10.69 -8.54 -24.98
N PRO A 601 11.38 -9.00 -26.03
CA PRO A 601 11.13 -10.32 -26.62
C PRO A 601 11.44 -11.44 -25.62
N LEU A 602 10.54 -12.42 -25.51
CA LEU A 602 10.72 -13.59 -24.64
C LEU A 602 11.59 -14.69 -25.29
N ASP A 603 11.69 -14.70 -26.62
CA ASP A 603 12.23 -15.82 -27.41
C ASP A 603 13.68 -15.61 -27.89
N GLU A 604 14.37 -14.56 -27.42
CA GLU A 604 15.75 -14.30 -27.84
C GLU A 604 16.76 -14.81 -26.83
N SER A 605 17.46 -15.89 -27.23
CA SER A 605 18.81 -16.27 -26.79
C SER A 605 19.84 -15.17 -27.12
N ARG A 606 19.66 -13.97 -26.56
CA ARG A 606 20.65 -12.89 -26.58
C ARG A 606 21.38 -12.84 -25.24
N GLY A 607 22.70 -12.73 -25.33
CA GLY A 607 23.64 -12.78 -24.22
C GLY A 607 23.29 -11.82 -23.07
N ALA A 608 23.62 -12.28 -21.86
CA ALA A 608 23.37 -11.67 -20.57
C ALA A 608 21.88 -11.36 -20.31
N VAL A 609 21.21 -12.28 -19.60
CA VAL A 609 19.93 -12.03 -18.93
C VAL A 609 20.06 -10.73 -18.14
N ARG A 610 19.45 -9.65 -18.62
CA ARG A 610 19.49 -8.39 -17.90
C ARG A 610 18.72 -8.57 -16.59
N PRO A 611 19.25 -8.04 -15.48
CA PRO A 611 18.50 -8.06 -14.23
C PRO A 611 17.18 -7.31 -14.47
N SER A 612 16.08 -7.93 -14.06
CA SER A 612 14.75 -7.37 -14.20
C SER A 612 13.99 -7.52 -12.89
N ARG A 613 13.16 -6.52 -12.63
CA ARG A 613 12.29 -6.48 -11.46
C ARG A 613 10.88 -6.80 -11.90
N ARG A 614 10.19 -7.65 -11.15
CA ARG A 614 8.78 -8.00 -11.36
C ARG A 614 7.97 -7.51 -10.18
N CYS A 615 6.87 -6.83 -10.47
CA CYS A 615 5.95 -6.38 -9.44
C CYS A 615 5.24 -7.59 -8.82
N VAL A 616 5.24 -7.67 -7.49
CA VAL A 616 4.56 -8.77 -6.76
C VAL A 616 3.03 -8.71 -6.88
N ARG A 617 2.47 -7.55 -7.23
CA ARG A 617 1.02 -7.33 -7.34
C ARG A 617 0.46 -7.54 -8.74
N CYS A 618 1.01 -6.85 -9.74
CA CYS A 618 0.47 -6.87 -11.11
C CYS A 618 1.32 -7.65 -12.11
N CYS A 619 2.42 -8.28 -11.65
CA CYS A 619 3.40 -9.01 -12.43
C CYS A 619 4.09 -8.22 -13.56
N ALA A 620 3.88 -6.90 -13.64
CA ALA A 620 4.56 -6.03 -14.59
C ALA A 620 6.07 -6.02 -14.32
N ILE A 621 6.85 -5.72 -15.35
CA ILE A 621 8.30 -5.83 -15.31
C ILE A 621 8.93 -4.48 -15.60
N SER A 622 10.10 -4.25 -15.02
CA SER A 622 11.03 -3.19 -15.42
C SER A 622 12.42 -3.79 -15.55
N GLU A 623 13.13 -3.49 -16.63
CA GLU A 623 14.57 -3.77 -16.70
C GLU A 623 15.30 -2.94 -15.64
N GLU A 624 16.20 -3.57 -14.90
CA GLU A 624 17.04 -2.89 -13.92
C GLU A 624 18.22 -2.23 -14.63
N ILE A 625 18.08 -0.93 -14.88
CA ILE A 625 19.13 -0.12 -15.46
C ILE A 625 19.50 0.94 -14.42
N PRO A 626 20.71 0.88 -13.85
CA PRO A 626 21.13 1.85 -12.85
C PRO A 626 21.11 3.25 -13.47
N PRO A 627 20.49 4.24 -12.80
CA PRO A 627 20.46 5.60 -13.31
C PRO A 627 21.89 6.14 -13.44
N LYS A 628 22.22 6.65 -14.62
CA LYS A 628 23.57 7.14 -14.95
C LYS A 628 23.81 8.60 -14.56
N SER A 629 22.76 9.32 -14.17
CA SER A 629 22.81 10.74 -13.82
C SER A 629 22.00 11.05 -12.56
N MET A 630 22.39 12.10 -11.85
CA MET A 630 21.66 12.58 -10.67
C MET A 630 20.25 13.08 -11.04
N ALA A 631 20.08 13.63 -12.23
CA ALA A 631 18.77 14.03 -12.77
C ALA A 631 17.85 12.81 -12.92
N ALA A 632 18.35 11.71 -13.50
CA ALA A 632 17.60 10.46 -13.58
C ALA A 632 17.26 9.91 -12.19
N VAL A 633 18.20 9.92 -11.23
CA VAL A 633 17.92 9.52 -9.84
C VAL A 633 16.81 10.37 -9.23
N LYS A 634 16.89 11.71 -9.36
CA LYS A 634 15.89 12.64 -8.82
C LYS A 634 14.52 12.44 -9.46
N MET A 635 14.44 12.24 -10.78
CA MET A 635 13.19 11.91 -11.47
C MET A 635 12.60 10.62 -10.92
N LEU A 636 13.41 9.57 -10.89
CA LEU A 636 12.98 8.24 -10.50
C LEU A 636 12.57 8.17 -9.01
N MET A 637 13.22 8.97 -8.16
CA MET A 637 12.82 9.16 -6.75
C MET A 637 11.53 9.96 -6.62
N ARG A 638 11.38 11.09 -7.34
CA ARG A 638 10.17 11.93 -7.31
C ARG A 638 8.95 11.21 -7.90
N THR A 639 9.16 10.31 -8.85
CA THR A 639 8.10 9.48 -9.45
C THR A 639 7.86 8.18 -8.67
N ALA A 640 8.61 7.92 -7.59
CA ALA A 640 8.56 6.71 -6.76
C ALA A 640 8.76 5.37 -7.48
N VAL A 641 9.08 5.37 -8.78
CA VAL A 641 9.15 4.16 -9.61
C VAL A 641 10.33 3.24 -9.30
N LEU A 642 11.35 3.74 -8.58
CA LEU A 642 12.43 2.90 -8.06
C LEU A 642 11.99 2.00 -6.92
N ARG A 643 11.02 2.46 -6.12
CA ARG A 643 10.55 1.76 -4.91
C ARG A 643 9.39 0.83 -5.22
N ALA A 644 8.47 1.26 -6.09
CA ALA A 644 7.27 0.52 -6.41
C ALA A 644 6.93 0.59 -7.91
N CYS A 645 6.12 -0.37 -8.35
CA CYS A 645 5.53 -0.41 -9.68
C CYS A 645 4.55 0.75 -9.90
N THR A 646 4.11 0.96 -11.15
CA THR A 646 3.04 1.93 -11.48
C THR A 646 1.71 1.61 -10.78
N CYS A 647 1.50 0.36 -10.38
CA CYS A 647 0.39 -0.02 -9.53
C CYS A 647 0.65 0.18 -8.03
N GLY A 648 1.81 0.65 -7.59
CA GLY A 648 2.17 0.80 -6.17
C GLY A 648 2.60 -0.50 -5.48
N GLY A 649 2.53 -1.66 -6.15
CA GLY A 649 3.10 -2.92 -5.62
C GLY A 649 4.62 -2.92 -5.64
N MET A 650 5.23 -3.60 -4.67
CA MET A 650 6.69 -3.63 -4.53
C MET A 650 7.37 -4.42 -5.64
N TRP A 651 8.63 -4.09 -5.91
CA TRP A 651 9.47 -4.82 -6.85
C TRP A 651 10.10 -6.05 -6.18
N SER A 652 10.09 -7.19 -6.87
CA SER A 652 10.85 -8.40 -6.56
C SER A 652 11.80 -8.73 -7.70
N MET A 653 12.93 -9.38 -7.42
CA MET A 653 13.90 -9.76 -8.45
C MET A 653 13.38 -10.97 -9.23
N SER A 654 13.17 -10.81 -10.55
CA SER A 654 12.56 -11.86 -11.39
C SER A 654 13.56 -12.96 -11.80
N ASN A 655 14.87 -12.77 -11.59
CA ASN A 655 15.95 -13.64 -12.10
C ASN A 655 17.07 -13.95 -11.06
N ALA A 656 16.75 -13.91 -9.75
CA ALA A 656 17.75 -14.09 -8.69
C ALA A 656 18.53 -15.41 -8.76
N SER A 657 17.92 -16.49 -9.28
CA SER A 657 18.55 -17.81 -9.44
C SER A 657 19.68 -17.86 -10.49
N ASN A 658 19.73 -16.89 -11.42
CA ASN A 658 20.77 -16.81 -12.46
C ASN A 658 21.91 -15.85 -12.11
N LEU A 659 21.81 -15.12 -10.99
CA LEU A 659 22.90 -14.33 -10.45
C LEU A 659 23.83 -15.26 -9.66
N ARG A 660 24.91 -15.74 -10.30
CA ARG A 660 26.05 -16.33 -9.57
C ARG A 660 26.54 -15.32 -8.55
N GLY A 661 26.20 -15.54 -7.28
CA GLY A 661 26.64 -14.71 -6.15
C GLY A 661 25.54 -14.20 -5.22
N SER A 662 24.26 -14.41 -5.50
CA SER A 662 23.21 -14.16 -4.49
C SER A 662 23.02 -15.42 -3.66
N THR A 663 23.17 -15.31 -2.34
CA THR A 663 22.85 -16.35 -1.36
C THR A 663 21.36 -16.70 -1.46
N THR A 664 21.05 -17.66 -2.33
CA THR A 664 19.73 -18.29 -2.39
C THR A 664 19.52 -19.08 -1.11
N LEU A 665 18.51 -18.69 -0.31
CA LEU A 665 17.87 -19.60 0.63
C LEU A 665 17.33 -20.80 -0.16
N PRO A 666 17.69 -22.05 0.21
CA PRO A 666 17.24 -23.24 -0.50
C PRO A 666 15.77 -23.51 -0.14
N GLY A 667 14.88 -23.67 -1.14
CA GLY A 667 13.54 -24.19 -0.83
C GLY A 667 12.44 -24.07 -1.89
N TRP A 668 12.54 -23.20 -2.88
CA TRP A 668 11.45 -23.04 -3.86
C TRP A 668 11.63 -23.97 -5.06
N ARG A 669 11.21 -25.24 -4.92
CA ARG A 669 10.85 -26.08 -6.08
C ARG A 669 9.36 -25.90 -6.36
N GLN A 670 9.02 -25.63 -7.62
CA GLN A 670 7.64 -25.61 -8.11
C GLN A 670 7.00 -27.00 -7.97
N PRO A 671 5.70 -27.11 -7.62
CA PRO A 671 4.95 -28.33 -7.91
C PRO A 671 4.70 -28.39 -9.43
N GLY A 672 4.90 -29.58 -9.99
CA GLY A 672 4.74 -29.86 -11.42
C GLY A 672 3.29 -29.98 -11.88
#